data_AF-A0A6G0W0B9-F1
#
_entry.id   AF-A0A6G0W0B9-F1
#
_cell.length_a   1.000
_cell.length_b   1.000
_cell.length_c   1.000
_cell.angle_alpha   90.00
_cell.angle_beta   90.00
_cell.angle_gamma   90.00
#
_symmetry.space_group_name_H-M   'P 1'
#
loop_
_entity.id
_entity.type
_entity.pdbx_description
1 polymer ?
#
loop_
_entity_poly.entity_id
_entity_poly.type
_entity_poly.pdbx_seq_one_letter_code
_entity_poly.pdbx_strand_id
1 'polypeptide(L)'
;SIVTTRNRNQQCQAAIKIIIKKDTMHTRRRDEHLRNGLNTEIQLYLIKFIHSHKLHNAEAYSFLKVSSGIHDNFISYFNNGMTPSAAKSYHEVQLTASNEEYDEMEFIKLLANAQVNPTERQVQYVYENWRTTHFGDRSSDSIVNILREKRSGFEKDGGRIEISENPFAIAIVTPIMKRAHCCSFSKNIVFVDSSGSCDQGNSSVTFFFGSSKISGIPLGNIAFDGQLYPSVIMTDDSAAERQALKAAFPSARLLLSAFHICQALWRWLWESKHGIDKADRQSKMLHFRSILFSHNETEALKSMDELCKDINVQFAKHMTLLKNRMQEWAVCYRKHLFIHGHNTNNVIESSIRIFRDVVLERCKAFNAAALVDFIFKVLEDYHKRRLIKFATYKVTKPILHYKSFLEKAKNLKVTKVNDNSYLVTSSSNVGIEYMVQVNNGYEHCECPAGSGGSFCKHICAIHYNGFIIENIPILSTEDRITLGNLAVGNNFDPSFMTPMENIDDATTSMVQKSNELDYSASTTTNLHIVTTENPDPFSSSDQNESDIQNKVTLEIEQLQVNMNRITSLAQNNVNLMVLKNLRQFNKLLGTINTVSDFPEIFFNRLRRGKLIGTQPTSKARRTRKITSGANRIQSGRPSNMENCIKQKKKAKIRCLGTNIANNVPHTKSH
;
A
#
# COMPACT_ATOMS: atom_id res chain seq x y z
N SER A 1 4.61 43.27 -29.81
CA SER A 1 4.34 43.25 -28.35
C SER A 1 5.66 43.04 -27.64
N ILE A 2 6.12 44.05 -26.90
CA ILE A 2 7.36 43.95 -26.12
C ILE A 2 7.13 42.88 -25.05
N VAL A 3 7.85 41.76 -25.15
CA VAL A 3 7.90 40.77 -24.08
C VAL A 3 8.66 41.41 -22.94
N THR A 4 7.94 41.99 -21.98
CA THR A 4 8.54 42.52 -20.75
C THR A 4 9.07 41.34 -19.93
N THR A 5 10.36 41.09 -20.03
CA THR A 5 11.06 40.15 -19.14
C THR A 5 11.18 40.78 -17.75
N ARG A 6 10.62 40.14 -16.73
CA ARG A 6 10.79 40.53 -15.32
C ARG A 6 12.28 40.61 -15.00
N ASN A 7 12.79 41.79 -14.68
CA ASN A 7 14.20 42.01 -14.38
C ASN A 7 14.36 42.64 -13.00
N ARG A 8 15.16 42.01 -12.13
CA ARG A 8 15.45 42.52 -10.79
C ARG A 8 16.39 43.72 -10.83
N ASN A 9 17.30 43.78 -11.80
CA ASN A 9 18.25 44.88 -11.95
C ASN A 9 17.71 45.92 -12.95
N GLN A 10 17.07 46.97 -12.41
CA GLN A 10 16.54 48.11 -13.17
C GLN A 10 17.56 49.23 -13.38
N GLN A 11 18.86 48.94 -13.19
CA GLN A 11 19.95 49.93 -13.24
C GLN A 11 19.67 51.14 -12.32
N CYS A 12 19.12 50.87 -11.14
CA CYS A 12 18.74 51.87 -10.17
C CYS A 12 19.99 52.58 -9.62
N GLN A 13 19.97 53.92 -9.59
CA GLN A 13 21.09 54.74 -9.11
C GLN A 13 21.07 54.97 -7.59
N ALA A 14 20.13 54.34 -6.88
CA ALA A 14 20.05 54.46 -5.43
C ALA A 14 21.26 53.78 -4.76
N ALA A 15 21.88 54.45 -3.79
CA ALA A 15 23.10 53.97 -3.13
C ALA A 15 23.09 54.27 -1.62
N ILE A 16 23.66 53.35 -0.84
CA ILE A 16 23.91 53.50 0.60
C ILE A 16 25.42 53.47 0.82
N LYS A 17 25.94 54.36 1.66
CA LYS A 17 27.35 54.35 2.08
C LYS A 17 27.49 53.56 3.38
N ILE A 18 28.29 52.50 3.35
CA ILE A 18 28.63 51.72 4.55
C ILE A 18 30.10 51.99 4.87
N ILE A 19 30.39 52.43 6.10
CA ILE A 19 31.76 52.68 6.55
C ILE A 19 32.14 51.64 7.58
N ILE A 20 33.12 50.79 7.25
CA ILE A 20 33.67 49.79 8.17
C ILE A 20 34.96 50.37 8.74
N LYS A 21 35.01 50.59 10.06
CA LYS A 21 36.20 51.10 10.73
C LYS A 21 37.19 49.96 10.94
N LYS A 22 38.47 50.22 10.65
CA LYS A 22 39.54 49.23 10.84
C LYS A 22 39.80 49.04 12.34
N ASP A 23 39.68 47.80 12.79
CA ASP A 23 39.91 47.44 14.19
C ASP A 23 41.41 47.31 14.49
N THR A 24 41.94 48.26 15.27
CA THR A 24 43.34 48.33 15.67
C THR A 24 43.43 48.76 17.13
N MET A 25 44.56 48.46 17.79
CA MET A 25 44.80 48.95 19.16
C MET A 25 44.62 50.47 19.28
N HIS A 26 44.97 51.22 18.24
CA HIS A 26 44.88 52.68 18.29
C HIS A 26 43.45 53.20 18.09
N THR A 27 42.66 52.54 17.24
CA THR A 27 41.25 52.90 16.99
C THR A 27 40.34 52.48 18.15
N ARG A 28 40.56 51.31 18.79
CA ARG A 28 39.86 50.90 20.03
C ARG A 28 40.08 51.88 21.20
N ARG A 29 41.23 52.54 21.27
CA ARG A 29 41.49 53.53 22.34
C ARG A 29 40.63 54.80 22.19
N ARG A 30 40.29 55.18 20.95
CA ARG A 30 39.65 56.46 20.63
C ARG A 30 38.15 56.36 20.35
N ASP A 31 37.64 55.16 20.08
CA ASP A 31 36.25 54.93 19.68
C ASP A 31 35.59 53.91 20.62
N GLU A 32 34.61 54.36 21.39
CA GLU A 32 33.91 53.56 22.39
C GLU A 32 33.09 52.42 21.77
N HIS A 33 32.51 52.63 20.58
CA HIS A 33 31.70 51.63 19.90
C HIS A 33 32.58 50.48 19.41
N LEU A 34 33.79 50.77 18.93
CA LEU A 34 34.80 49.76 18.61
C LEU A 34 35.23 48.93 19.83
N ARG A 35 35.29 49.52 21.03
CA ARG A 35 35.54 48.76 22.28
C ARG A 35 34.43 47.77 22.60
N ASN A 36 33.19 48.12 22.25
CA ASN A 36 32.02 47.27 22.43
C ASN A 36 31.81 46.27 21.27
N GLY A 37 32.81 46.09 20.41
CA GLY A 37 32.76 45.14 19.28
C GLY A 37 31.97 45.64 18.07
N LEU A 38 31.53 46.91 18.06
CA LEU A 38 30.79 47.53 16.97
C LEU A 38 31.77 48.24 16.04
N ASN A 39 32.37 47.50 15.11
CA ASN A 39 33.38 48.00 14.16
C ASN A 39 32.81 48.64 12.88
N THR A 40 31.49 48.63 12.73
CA THR A 40 30.80 49.09 11.54
C THR A 40 29.95 50.29 11.87
N GLU A 41 30.20 51.41 11.20
CA GLU A 41 29.37 52.60 11.28
C GLU A 41 28.52 52.69 10.00
N ILE A 42 27.23 52.37 10.13
CA ILE A 42 26.28 52.56 9.04
C ILE A 42 25.82 54.02 9.10
N GLN A 43 26.60 54.91 8.49
CA GLN A 43 26.14 56.27 8.26
C GLN A 43 25.21 56.27 7.05
N LEU A 44 23.90 56.26 7.30
CA LEU A 44 22.87 56.41 6.27
C LEU A 44 22.90 57.85 5.69
N TYR A 45 23.96 58.21 4.97
CA TYR A 45 23.90 59.37 4.10
C TYR A 45 23.06 58.98 2.88
N LEU A 46 21.89 59.59 2.76
CA LEU A 46 21.04 59.55 1.57
C LEU A 46 21.79 60.25 0.42
N ILE A 47 22.81 59.61 -0.17
CA ILE A 47 23.59 60.20 -1.27
C ILE A 47 22.66 60.40 -2.48
N LYS A 48 21.85 59.37 -2.81
CA LYS A 48 20.71 59.43 -3.74
C LYS A 48 19.71 58.33 -3.36
N PHE A 49 18.53 58.69 -2.84
CA PHE A 49 17.40 57.77 -2.63
C PHE A 49 16.32 57.96 -3.71
N ILE A 50 16.77 58.30 -4.91
CA ILE A 50 15.91 58.47 -6.07
C ILE A 50 15.93 57.14 -6.82
N HIS A 51 14.83 56.40 -6.71
CA HIS A 51 14.67 55.14 -7.41
C HIS A 51 14.09 55.38 -8.81
N SER A 52 14.68 54.74 -9.81
CA SER A 52 14.16 54.75 -11.19
C SER A 52 12.93 53.85 -11.38
N HIS A 53 12.45 53.23 -10.30
CA HIS A 53 11.38 52.24 -10.31
C HIS A 53 10.56 52.31 -9.03
N LYS A 54 9.36 51.71 -9.05
CA LYS A 54 8.51 51.59 -7.86
C LYS A 54 9.10 50.57 -6.88
N LEU A 55 8.97 50.85 -5.58
CA LEU A 55 9.48 49.99 -4.49
C LEU A 55 8.39 49.14 -3.83
N HIS A 56 7.19 49.70 -3.68
CA HIS A 56 6.06 49.08 -3.01
C HIS A 56 5.04 48.59 -4.03
N ASN A 57 5.44 47.63 -4.86
CA ASN A 57 4.54 46.98 -5.82
C ASN A 57 4.72 45.45 -5.78
N ALA A 58 3.75 44.73 -6.35
CA ALA A 58 3.76 43.26 -6.34
C ALA A 58 5.01 42.66 -7.00
N GLU A 59 5.54 43.30 -8.04
CA GLU A 59 6.75 42.82 -8.73
C GLU A 59 8.00 42.92 -7.83
N ALA A 60 8.23 44.08 -7.20
CA ALA A 60 9.33 44.26 -6.25
C ALA A 60 9.22 43.31 -5.06
N TYR A 61 8.00 43.15 -4.51
CA TYR A 61 7.71 42.24 -3.40
C TYR A 61 7.93 40.77 -3.76
N SER A 62 7.74 40.39 -5.03
CA SER A 62 8.02 39.03 -5.49
C SER A 62 9.51 38.66 -5.51
N PHE A 63 10.41 39.64 -5.46
CA PHE A 63 11.86 39.43 -5.41
C PHE A 63 12.42 39.35 -3.98
N LEU A 64 11.57 39.54 -2.96
CA LEU A 64 12.00 39.46 -1.57
C LEU A 64 12.42 38.04 -1.19
N LYS A 65 13.40 37.95 -0.29
CA LYS A 65 13.89 36.67 0.22
C LYS A 65 12.88 36.12 1.23
N VAL A 66 12.60 34.82 1.15
CA VAL A 66 11.78 34.10 2.14
C VAL A 66 12.39 34.29 3.54
N SER A 67 11.56 34.66 4.50
CA SER A 67 11.97 34.77 5.91
C SER A 67 12.30 33.40 6.52
N SER A 68 13.15 33.36 7.55
CA SER A 68 13.59 32.11 8.18
C SER A 68 12.41 31.32 8.77
N GLY A 69 11.52 31.97 9.52
CA GLY A 69 10.35 31.28 10.10
C GLY A 69 9.43 30.67 9.04
N ILE A 70 9.21 31.36 7.92
CA ILE A 70 8.41 30.81 6.81
C ILE A 70 9.15 29.67 6.12
N HIS A 71 10.47 29.78 5.95
CA HIS A 71 11.27 28.68 5.42
C HIS A 71 11.11 27.41 6.29
N ASP A 72 11.17 27.55 7.61
CA ASP A 72 11.04 26.43 8.55
C ASP A 72 9.63 25.82 8.53
N ASN A 73 8.58 26.64 8.36
CA ASN A 73 7.23 26.15 8.13
C ASN A 73 7.16 25.24 6.89
N PHE A 74 7.77 25.67 5.77
CA PHE A 74 7.81 24.85 4.56
C PHE A 74 8.58 23.54 4.75
N ILE A 75 9.69 23.55 5.51
CA ILE A 75 10.40 22.32 5.87
C ILE A 75 9.49 21.38 6.67
N SER A 76 8.73 21.90 7.64
CA SER A 76 7.73 21.13 8.39
C SER A 76 6.65 20.53 7.48
N TYR A 77 6.12 21.30 6.53
CA TYR A 77 5.15 20.79 5.55
C TYR A 77 5.71 19.62 4.72
N PHE A 78 6.97 19.72 4.29
CA PHE A 78 7.62 18.63 3.54
C PHE A 78 7.88 17.39 4.39
N ASN A 79 8.27 17.57 5.66
CA ASN A 79 8.41 16.47 6.62
C ASN A 79 7.08 15.74 6.86
N ASN A 80 5.96 16.46 6.80
CA ASN A 80 4.60 15.90 6.82
C ASN A 80 4.15 15.28 5.48
N GLY A 81 5.04 15.21 4.48
CA GLY A 81 4.81 14.53 3.22
C GLY A 81 4.09 15.36 2.15
N MET A 82 3.96 16.67 2.34
CA MET A 82 3.35 17.57 1.35
C MET A 82 4.28 17.77 0.14
N THR A 83 3.72 17.82 -1.07
CA THR A 83 4.47 18.31 -2.25
C THR A 83 4.63 19.83 -2.25
N PRO A 84 5.54 20.38 -3.07
CA PRO A 84 5.68 21.83 -3.25
C PRO A 84 4.34 22.56 -3.49
N SER A 85 3.52 22.05 -4.40
CA SER A 85 2.21 22.64 -4.70
C SER A 85 1.24 22.54 -3.52
N ALA A 86 1.22 21.39 -2.85
CA ALA A 86 0.39 21.16 -1.68
C ALA A 86 0.76 22.08 -0.50
N ALA A 87 2.05 22.15 -0.18
CA ALA A 87 2.60 22.99 0.86
C ALA A 87 2.31 24.47 0.57
N LYS A 88 2.45 24.90 -0.69
CA LYS A 88 2.13 26.26 -1.13
C LYS A 88 0.65 26.59 -0.91
N SER A 89 -0.27 25.74 -1.38
CA SER A 89 -1.71 25.96 -1.19
C SER A 89 -2.10 25.92 0.29
N TYR A 90 -1.53 25.00 1.07
CA TYR A 90 -1.78 24.92 2.51
C TYR A 90 -1.30 26.18 3.24
N HIS A 91 -0.10 26.66 2.93
CA HIS A 91 0.45 27.89 3.48
C HIS A 91 -0.43 29.11 3.16
N GLU A 92 -0.92 29.23 1.93
CA GLU A 92 -1.84 30.32 1.55
C GLU A 92 -3.17 30.26 2.31
N VAL A 93 -3.71 29.06 2.54
CA VAL A 93 -4.90 28.87 3.39
C VAL A 93 -4.62 29.30 4.82
N GLN A 94 -3.48 28.91 5.40
CA GLN A 94 -3.08 29.34 6.74
C GLN A 94 -2.89 30.85 6.84
N LEU A 95 -2.28 31.49 5.84
CA LEU A 95 -2.14 32.94 5.79
C LEU A 95 -3.50 33.65 5.73
N THR A 96 -4.48 33.06 5.03
CA THR A 96 -5.85 33.60 4.96
C THR A 96 -6.55 33.50 6.31
N ALA A 97 -6.53 32.31 6.92
CA ALA A 97 -7.16 32.06 8.21
C ALA A 97 -6.52 32.85 9.36
N SER A 98 -5.22 33.19 9.26
CA SER A 98 -4.53 33.95 10.30
C SER A 98 -4.69 35.47 10.18
N ASN A 99 -5.30 35.96 9.09
CA ASN A 99 -5.45 37.39 8.80
C ASN A 99 -6.89 37.70 8.30
N GLU A 100 -7.91 37.16 8.97
CA GLU A 100 -9.30 37.32 8.54
C GLU A 100 -9.81 38.76 8.63
N GLU A 101 -9.17 39.59 9.43
CA GLU A 101 -9.49 41.01 9.61
C GLU A 101 -9.00 41.90 8.45
N TYR A 102 -8.17 41.37 7.53
CA TYR A 102 -7.59 42.15 6.44
C TYR A 102 -8.61 42.48 5.36
N ASP A 103 -8.52 43.68 4.79
CA ASP A 103 -9.28 44.02 3.59
C ASP A 103 -8.75 43.30 2.34
N GLU A 104 -9.51 43.33 1.23
CA GLU A 104 -9.14 42.65 -0.01
C GLU A 104 -7.77 43.10 -0.56
N MET A 105 -7.43 44.38 -0.41
CA MET A 105 -6.18 44.95 -0.93
C MET A 105 -4.98 44.61 -0.03
N GLU A 106 -5.17 44.57 1.28
CA GLU A 106 -4.18 44.07 2.24
C GLU A 106 -3.88 42.60 1.99
N PHE A 107 -4.90 41.80 1.72
CA PHE A 107 -4.74 40.39 1.37
C PHE A 107 -3.96 40.19 0.07
N ILE A 108 -4.26 40.99 -0.97
CA ILE A 108 -3.48 40.97 -2.23
C ILE A 108 -2.02 41.34 -1.99
N LYS A 109 -1.74 42.36 -1.16
CA LYS A 109 -0.36 42.75 -0.81
C LYS A 109 0.36 41.65 -0.04
N LEU A 110 -0.32 40.98 0.88
CA LEU A 110 0.22 39.87 1.67
C LEU A 110 0.59 38.70 0.76
N LEU A 111 -0.31 38.28 -0.14
CA LEU A 111 -0.06 37.19 -1.06
C LEU A 111 1.04 37.50 -2.10
N ALA A 112 1.20 38.77 -2.49
CA ALA A 112 2.26 39.21 -3.41
C ALA A 112 3.65 39.29 -2.75
N ASN A 113 3.73 39.28 -1.41
CA ASN A 113 4.97 39.40 -0.67
C ASN A 113 5.72 38.07 -0.55
N ALA A 114 6.77 37.87 -1.35
CA ALA A 114 7.56 36.63 -1.34
C ALA A 114 8.29 36.33 -0.03
N GLN A 115 8.46 37.32 0.86
CA GLN A 115 9.05 37.12 2.18
C GLN A 115 8.13 36.32 3.12
N VAL A 116 6.82 36.46 2.95
CA VAL A 116 5.75 35.85 3.77
C VAL A 116 5.01 34.76 3.01
N ASN A 117 4.76 34.96 1.71
CA ASN A 117 4.13 34.02 0.80
C ASN A 117 5.09 33.68 -0.36
N PRO A 118 6.00 32.70 -0.19
CA PRO A 118 7.04 32.39 -1.16
C PRO A 118 6.49 32.08 -2.54
N THR A 119 7.19 32.50 -3.59
CA THR A 119 6.83 32.15 -4.98
C THR A 119 6.96 30.64 -5.21
N GLU A 120 6.25 30.10 -6.20
CA GLU A 120 6.36 28.66 -6.55
C GLU A 120 7.80 28.22 -6.80
N ARG A 121 8.61 29.07 -7.46
CA ARG A 121 10.03 28.81 -7.71
C ARG A 121 10.83 28.73 -6.41
N GLN A 122 10.56 29.61 -5.45
CA GLN A 122 11.23 29.58 -4.14
C GLN A 122 10.81 28.34 -3.35
N VAL A 123 9.53 27.99 -3.32
CA VAL A 123 9.05 26.75 -2.68
C VAL A 123 9.72 25.53 -3.31
N GLN A 124 9.80 25.49 -4.65
CA GLN A 124 10.48 24.40 -5.37
C GLN A 124 11.96 24.32 -5.01
N TYR A 125 12.64 25.46 -4.89
CA TYR A 125 14.05 25.51 -4.45
C TYR A 125 14.23 24.98 -3.02
N VAL A 126 13.39 25.42 -2.07
CA VAL A 126 13.42 24.92 -0.68
C VAL A 126 13.17 23.42 -0.66
N TYR A 127 12.21 22.93 -1.43
CA TYR A 127 11.91 21.52 -1.55
C TYR A 127 13.07 20.70 -2.13
N GLU A 128 13.74 21.20 -3.16
CA GLU A 128 14.89 20.52 -3.77
C GLU A 128 16.07 20.43 -2.81
N ASN A 129 16.34 21.50 -2.05
CA ASN A 129 17.35 21.49 -0.99
C ASN A 129 16.97 20.49 0.10
N TRP A 130 15.75 20.58 0.63
CA TRP A 130 15.22 19.64 1.62
C TRP A 130 15.35 18.19 1.15
N ARG A 131 14.88 17.89 -0.07
CA ARG A 131 14.91 16.54 -0.65
C ARG A 131 16.34 16.01 -0.77
N THR A 132 17.26 16.85 -1.22
CA THR A 132 18.68 16.46 -1.41
C THR A 132 19.35 16.22 -0.05
N THR A 133 19.05 17.02 0.97
CA THR A 133 19.54 16.80 2.33
C THR A 133 18.93 15.55 2.98
N HIS A 134 17.66 15.23 2.71
CA HIS A 134 16.97 14.11 3.38
C HIS A 134 17.15 12.77 2.69
N PHE A 135 17.41 12.76 1.39
CA PHE A 135 17.47 11.54 0.58
C PHE A 135 18.73 11.44 -0.28
N GLY A 136 19.56 12.47 -0.34
CA GLY A 136 20.70 12.52 -1.24
C GLY A 136 20.30 12.84 -2.67
N ASP A 137 21.31 12.93 -3.53
CA ASP A 137 21.11 13.02 -4.97
C ASP A 137 20.78 11.63 -5.57
N ARG A 138 21.06 11.44 -6.87
CA ARG A 138 20.82 10.15 -7.55
C ARG A 138 22.07 9.27 -7.64
N SER A 139 23.22 9.73 -7.17
CA SER A 139 24.43 8.93 -7.11
C SER A 139 24.30 7.84 -6.04
N SER A 140 24.94 6.69 -6.27
CA SER A 140 25.04 5.62 -5.28
C SER A 140 25.64 6.14 -3.98
N ASP A 141 26.69 6.94 -4.06
CA ASP A 141 27.49 7.34 -2.91
C ASP A 141 26.72 8.27 -1.98
N SER A 142 25.95 9.22 -2.55
CA SER A 142 25.07 10.08 -1.76
C SER A 142 23.96 9.27 -1.06
N ILE A 143 23.35 8.31 -1.76
CA ILE A 143 22.32 7.44 -1.18
C ILE A 143 22.90 6.61 -0.03
N VAL A 144 24.08 6.03 -0.21
CA VAL A 144 24.76 5.23 0.82
C VAL A 144 25.07 6.07 2.05
N ASN A 145 25.61 7.28 1.88
CA ASN A 145 25.91 8.18 3.00
C ASN A 145 24.65 8.54 3.80
N ILE A 146 23.56 8.92 3.13
CA ILE A 146 22.28 9.21 3.79
C ILE A 146 21.74 7.99 4.54
N LEU A 147 21.81 6.80 3.94
CA LEU A 147 21.35 5.58 4.59
C LEU A 147 22.22 5.20 5.80
N ARG A 148 23.53 5.45 5.74
CA ARG A 148 24.45 5.28 6.88
C ARG A 148 24.12 6.24 8.01
N GLU A 149 23.85 7.51 7.71
CA GLU A 149 23.43 8.51 8.68
C GLU A 149 22.10 8.13 9.37
N LYS A 150 21.12 7.63 8.59
CA LYS A 150 19.81 7.21 9.11
C LYS A 150 19.82 5.84 9.80
N ARG A 151 20.88 5.03 9.64
CA ARG A 151 20.97 3.66 10.15
C ARG A 151 20.64 3.57 11.63
N SER A 152 21.25 4.43 12.45
CA SER A 152 21.04 4.45 13.90
C SER A 152 19.59 4.74 14.29
N GLY A 153 18.88 5.57 13.52
CA GLY A 153 17.47 5.85 13.71
C GLY A 153 16.61 4.60 13.47
N PHE A 154 16.83 3.90 12.35
CA PHE A 154 16.10 2.66 12.06
C PHE A 154 16.39 1.56 13.08
N GLU A 155 17.64 1.44 13.55
CA GLU A 155 18.02 0.47 14.56
C GLU A 155 17.42 0.80 15.94
N LYS A 156 17.36 2.09 16.31
CA LYS A 156 16.67 2.55 17.52
C LYS A 156 15.18 2.22 17.50
N ASP A 157 14.54 2.29 16.34
CA ASP A 157 13.14 1.91 16.15
C ASP A 157 12.93 0.37 16.12
N GLY A 158 14.00 -0.43 16.29
CA GLY A 158 13.98 -1.89 16.32
C GLY A 158 14.16 -2.57 14.96
N GLY A 159 14.45 -1.77 13.93
CA GLY A 159 14.77 -2.21 12.58
C GLY A 159 16.21 -2.66 12.38
N ARG A 160 16.52 -3.12 11.17
CA ARG A 160 17.88 -3.36 10.71
C ARG A 160 18.01 -3.07 9.22
N ILE A 161 19.13 -2.47 8.85
CA ILE A 161 19.51 -2.21 7.46
C ILE A 161 20.95 -2.66 7.23
N GLU A 162 21.20 -3.36 6.14
CA GLU A 162 22.55 -3.67 5.66
C GLU A 162 22.70 -3.19 4.22
N ILE A 163 23.83 -2.56 3.93
CA ILE A 163 24.10 -1.92 2.64
C ILE A 163 25.34 -2.56 2.04
N SER A 164 25.19 -3.11 0.84
CA SER A 164 26.30 -3.52 -0.02
C SER A 164 26.44 -2.49 -1.13
N GLU A 165 27.68 -2.11 -1.45
CA GLU A 165 27.97 -1.16 -2.54
C GLU A 165 28.28 -1.87 -3.86
N ASN A 166 28.81 -3.09 -3.81
CA ASN A 166 29.29 -3.82 -5.00
C ASN A 166 28.86 -5.30 -4.97
N PRO A 167 27.74 -5.66 -5.63
CA PRO A 167 26.78 -4.76 -6.27
C PRO A 167 25.98 -3.95 -5.23
N PHE A 168 25.44 -2.80 -5.67
CA PHE A 168 24.60 -1.96 -4.82
C PHE A 168 23.32 -2.71 -4.43
N ALA A 169 23.17 -3.02 -3.15
CA ALA A 169 22.02 -3.72 -2.59
C ALA A 169 21.74 -3.24 -1.17
N ILE A 170 20.47 -3.21 -0.82
CA ILE A 170 20.01 -2.83 0.52
C ILE A 170 19.13 -3.96 1.04
N ALA A 171 19.52 -4.55 2.16
CA ALA A 171 18.70 -5.47 2.93
C ALA A 171 17.97 -4.70 4.03
N ILE A 172 16.66 -4.90 4.14
CA ILE A 172 15.80 -4.16 5.07
C ILE A 172 15.00 -5.16 5.91
N VAL A 173 15.05 -4.99 7.22
CA VAL A 173 14.19 -5.72 8.17
C VAL A 173 13.53 -4.70 9.09
N THR A 174 12.22 -4.53 8.98
CA THR A 174 11.46 -3.67 9.89
C THR A 174 11.12 -4.39 11.20
N PRO A 175 10.68 -3.69 12.25
CA PRO A 175 10.31 -4.32 13.52
C PRO A 175 9.25 -5.42 13.39
N ILE A 176 8.19 -5.23 12.58
CA ILE A 176 7.18 -6.27 12.30
C ILE A 176 7.83 -7.46 11.60
N MET A 177 8.68 -7.23 10.60
CA MET A 177 9.39 -8.31 9.88
C MET A 177 10.26 -9.13 10.83
N LYS A 178 10.99 -8.45 11.73
CA LYS A 178 11.83 -9.10 12.75
C LYS A 178 11.00 -9.96 13.70
N ARG A 179 9.83 -9.49 14.14
CA ARG A 179 8.92 -10.27 15.00
C ARG A 179 8.27 -11.43 14.23
N ALA A 180 7.94 -11.24 12.96
CA ALA A 180 7.33 -12.28 12.11
C ALA A 180 8.23 -13.51 11.97
N HIS A 181 9.55 -13.33 12.04
CA HIS A 181 10.50 -14.44 12.08
C HIS A 181 10.38 -15.33 13.30
N CYS A 182 9.89 -14.83 14.44
CA CYS A 182 9.65 -15.64 15.63
C CYS A 182 8.29 -16.35 15.60
N CYS A 183 7.54 -16.26 14.49
CA CYS A 183 6.25 -16.91 14.35
C CYS A 183 6.36 -18.21 13.56
N SER A 184 5.60 -19.22 13.98
CA SER A 184 5.57 -20.56 13.38
C SER A 184 5.20 -20.56 11.88
N PHE A 185 4.47 -19.55 11.39
CA PHE A 185 4.13 -19.48 9.97
C PHE A 185 5.34 -19.18 9.06
N SER A 186 6.42 -18.61 9.61
CA SER A 186 7.59 -18.18 8.83
C SER A 186 8.44 -19.37 8.34
N LYS A 187 8.42 -20.50 9.06
CA LYS A 187 9.17 -21.73 8.71
C LYS A 187 8.47 -22.64 7.69
N ASN A 188 7.17 -22.45 7.46
CA ASN A 188 6.37 -23.37 6.64
C ASN A 188 6.55 -23.10 5.14
N ILE A 189 5.94 -22.01 4.67
CA ILE A 189 5.99 -21.58 3.28
C ILE A 189 6.30 -20.09 3.20
N VAL A 190 7.29 -19.76 2.37
CA VAL A 190 7.67 -18.38 2.06
C VAL A 190 7.41 -18.11 0.58
N PHE A 191 6.74 -17.01 0.30
CA PHE A 191 6.55 -16.50 -1.06
C PHE A 191 7.62 -15.46 -1.37
N VAL A 192 8.19 -15.56 -2.56
CA VAL A 192 9.19 -14.61 -3.06
C VAL A 192 8.76 -14.08 -4.41
N ASP A 193 8.80 -12.76 -4.55
CA ASP A 193 8.45 -12.06 -5.78
C ASP A 193 9.08 -10.67 -5.76
N SER A 194 9.31 -10.14 -6.96
CA SER A 194 10.12 -8.95 -7.22
C SER A 194 9.33 -7.91 -7.99
N SER A 195 9.32 -6.68 -7.48
CA SER A 195 8.69 -5.53 -8.12
C SER A 195 9.74 -4.56 -8.64
N GLY A 196 9.82 -4.40 -9.96
CA GLY A 196 10.72 -3.42 -10.59
C GLY A 196 10.16 -1.99 -10.68
N SER A 197 11.06 -1.04 -10.98
CA SER A 197 10.75 0.39 -11.19
C SER A 197 10.13 1.08 -9.98
N CYS A 198 10.61 0.75 -8.78
CA CYS A 198 10.07 1.26 -7.51
C CYS A 198 10.53 2.68 -7.16
N ASP A 199 11.65 3.13 -7.73
CA ASP A 199 12.20 4.47 -7.56
C ASP A 199 12.67 5.07 -8.90
N GLN A 200 13.22 6.28 -8.87
CA GLN A 200 13.74 6.95 -10.08
C GLN A 200 14.97 6.26 -10.68
N GLY A 201 15.75 5.52 -9.87
CA GLY A 201 16.87 4.68 -10.31
C GLY A 201 16.44 3.35 -10.95
N ASN A 202 15.13 3.08 -11.04
CA ASN A 202 14.57 1.81 -11.53
C ASN A 202 14.94 0.58 -10.70
N SER A 203 15.20 0.77 -9.41
CA SER A 203 15.47 -0.32 -8.47
C SER A 203 14.35 -1.36 -8.47
N SER A 204 14.76 -2.61 -8.26
CA SER A 204 13.86 -3.72 -7.99
C SER A 204 13.78 -3.95 -6.48
N VAL A 205 12.57 -4.20 -5.98
CA VAL A 205 12.34 -4.59 -4.59
C VAL A 205 11.84 -6.02 -4.58
N THR A 206 12.60 -6.91 -3.96
CA THR A 206 12.21 -8.31 -3.75
C THR A 206 11.66 -8.45 -2.34
N PHE A 207 10.47 -9.03 -2.22
CA PHE A 207 9.83 -9.27 -0.94
C PHE A 207 9.80 -10.75 -0.59
N PHE A 208 9.90 -11.03 0.71
CA PHE A 208 9.64 -12.32 1.32
C PHE A 208 8.39 -12.21 2.17
N PHE A 209 7.41 -13.09 1.96
CA PHE A 209 6.16 -13.12 2.72
C PHE A 209 5.89 -14.53 3.26
N GLY A 210 5.61 -14.63 4.57
CA GLY A 210 5.10 -15.86 5.19
C GLY A 210 3.57 -15.90 5.18
N SER A 211 2.97 -17.10 5.17
CA SER A 211 1.51 -17.26 5.17
C SER A 211 0.94 -17.45 6.57
N SER A 212 0.28 -16.44 7.13
CA SER A 212 -0.45 -16.54 8.40
C SER A 212 -1.95 -16.80 8.21
N LYS A 213 -2.67 -17.12 9.29
CA LYS A 213 -4.15 -17.26 9.31
C LYS A 213 -4.89 -16.04 8.75
N ILE A 214 -4.30 -14.84 8.81
CA ILE A 214 -4.95 -13.60 8.38
C ILE A 214 -4.52 -13.11 6.98
N SER A 215 -3.40 -13.62 6.44
CA SER A 215 -2.82 -13.41 5.09
C SER A 215 -1.28 -13.47 5.10
N GLY A 216 -0.65 -13.03 4.01
CA GLY A 216 0.78 -12.73 3.94
C GLY A 216 1.23 -11.66 4.93
N ILE A 217 2.33 -11.94 5.63
CA ILE A 217 3.06 -11.02 6.51
C ILE A 217 4.50 -10.91 5.98
N PRO A 218 5.06 -9.69 5.87
CA PRO A 218 6.39 -9.50 5.31
C PRO A 218 7.48 -10.01 6.27
N LEU A 219 8.58 -10.49 5.70
CA LEU A 219 9.73 -11.06 6.42
C LEU A 219 11.04 -10.26 6.20
N GLY A 220 11.20 -9.53 5.09
CA GLY A 220 12.34 -8.61 4.90
C GLY A 220 13.70 -9.28 4.58
N ASN A 221 14.27 -10.04 5.51
CA ASN A 221 15.50 -10.84 5.34
C ASN A 221 15.70 -11.84 6.50
N ILE A 222 16.44 -12.92 6.30
CA ILE A 222 16.01 -14.26 6.73
C ILE A 222 16.62 -14.78 8.06
N ALA A 223 15.74 -14.98 9.05
CA ALA A 223 15.90 -15.93 10.16
C ALA A 223 14.51 -16.56 10.42
N PHE A 224 14.38 -17.87 10.68
CA PHE A 224 13.06 -18.52 10.80
C PHE A 224 12.91 -19.26 12.12
N ASP A 225 12.43 -18.61 13.18
CA ASP A 225 11.98 -19.30 14.41
C ASP A 225 13.01 -20.32 14.95
N GLY A 226 14.31 -19.95 14.96
CA GLY A 226 15.42 -20.83 15.36
C GLY A 226 15.92 -21.81 14.27
N GLN A 227 15.24 -21.91 13.14
CA GLN A 227 15.67 -22.61 11.92
C GLN A 227 16.46 -21.69 10.97
N LEU A 228 17.41 -22.27 10.24
CA LEU A 228 18.27 -21.58 9.28
C LEU A 228 17.59 -21.33 7.91
N TYR A 229 16.48 -22.00 7.61
CA TYR A 229 15.80 -21.95 6.29
C TYR A 229 14.31 -22.29 6.40
N PRO A 230 13.45 -21.88 5.44
CA PRO A 230 12.05 -22.29 5.43
C PRO A 230 11.91 -23.65 4.74
N SER A 231 10.85 -24.39 5.06
CA SER A 231 10.61 -25.72 4.47
C SER A 231 10.35 -25.62 2.97
N VAL A 232 9.54 -24.64 2.55
CA VAL A 232 9.14 -24.42 1.16
C VAL A 232 9.29 -22.96 0.77
N ILE A 233 9.80 -22.72 -0.44
CA ILE A 233 9.80 -21.40 -1.07
C ILE A 233 9.03 -21.48 -2.39
N MET A 234 7.99 -20.65 -2.53
CA MET A 234 7.21 -20.52 -3.76
C MET A 234 7.63 -19.28 -4.54
N THR A 235 8.03 -19.49 -5.79
CA THR A 235 8.58 -18.45 -6.66
C THR A 235 7.91 -18.42 -8.02
N ASP A 236 8.25 -17.40 -8.79
CA ASP A 236 8.06 -17.35 -10.23
C ASP A 236 9.11 -18.21 -10.94
N ASP A 237 8.93 -18.45 -12.25
CA ASP A 237 9.89 -19.19 -13.06
C ASP A 237 11.04 -18.30 -13.55
N SER A 238 11.75 -17.69 -12.59
CA SER A 238 12.94 -16.87 -12.82
C SER A 238 14.20 -17.67 -12.47
N ALA A 239 15.02 -17.99 -13.48
CA ALA A 239 16.23 -18.78 -13.28
C ALA A 239 17.21 -18.11 -12.29
N ALA A 240 17.42 -16.80 -12.43
CA ALA A 240 18.32 -16.04 -11.56
C ALA A 240 17.84 -16.01 -10.10
N GLU A 241 16.56 -15.75 -9.88
CA GLU A 241 15.96 -15.73 -8.53
C GLU A 241 16.05 -17.11 -7.88
N ARG A 242 15.70 -18.16 -8.62
CA ARG A 242 15.73 -19.54 -8.12
C ARG A 242 17.15 -20.04 -7.84
N GLN A 243 18.13 -19.67 -8.65
CA GLN A 243 19.53 -20.00 -8.39
C GLN A 243 20.04 -19.31 -7.13
N ALA A 244 19.73 -18.02 -6.96
CA ALA A 244 20.10 -17.27 -5.75
C ALA A 244 19.45 -17.88 -4.49
N LEU A 245 18.16 -18.23 -4.55
CA LEU A 245 17.46 -18.87 -3.44
C LEU A 245 18.00 -20.27 -3.14
N LYS A 246 18.38 -21.05 -4.16
CA LYS A 246 18.97 -22.38 -3.96
C LYS A 246 20.37 -22.29 -3.35
N ALA A 247 21.15 -21.27 -3.69
CA ALA A 247 22.44 -21.02 -3.09
C ALA A 247 22.32 -20.56 -1.62
N ALA A 248 21.34 -19.69 -1.33
CA ALA A 248 21.10 -19.18 0.01
C ALA A 248 20.42 -20.22 0.94
N PHE A 249 19.48 -21.01 0.41
CA PHE A 249 18.67 -21.99 1.14
C PHE A 249 18.69 -23.36 0.45
N PRO A 250 19.84 -24.06 0.45
CA PRO A 250 19.98 -25.34 -0.25
C PRO A 250 19.02 -26.42 0.26
N SER A 251 18.65 -26.36 1.54
CA SER A 251 17.72 -27.29 2.19
C SER A 251 16.24 -26.96 1.95
N ALA A 252 15.91 -25.78 1.41
CA ALA A 252 14.52 -25.39 1.17
C ALA A 252 13.97 -26.00 -0.13
N ARG A 253 12.73 -26.49 -0.10
CA ARG A 253 12.08 -27.00 -1.30
C ARG A 253 11.58 -25.84 -2.17
N LEU A 254 12.21 -25.64 -3.32
CA LEU A 254 11.75 -24.63 -4.29
C LEU A 254 10.57 -25.16 -5.13
N LEU A 255 9.43 -24.48 -5.05
CA LEU A 255 8.23 -24.74 -5.85
C LEU A 255 7.95 -23.58 -6.81
N LEU A 256 7.29 -23.88 -7.92
CA LEU A 256 6.81 -22.90 -8.89
C LEU A 256 5.33 -22.60 -8.68
N SER A 257 4.96 -21.33 -8.77
CA SER A 257 3.56 -20.93 -8.79
C SER A 257 2.80 -21.57 -9.96
N ALA A 258 1.70 -22.27 -9.68
CA ALA A 258 0.87 -22.91 -10.70
C ALA A 258 0.30 -21.87 -11.71
N PHE A 259 0.04 -20.65 -11.23
CA PHE A 259 -0.39 -19.55 -12.09
C PHE A 259 0.70 -19.14 -13.09
N HIS A 260 1.94 -18.97 -12.62
CA HIS A 260 3.04 -18.54 -13.48
C HIS A 260 3.46 -19.60 -14.50
N ILE A 261 3.39 -20.87 -14.14
CA ILE A 261 3.62 -21.97 -15.09
C ILE A 261 2.53 -22.00 -16.17
N CYS A 262 1.25 -21.93 -15.79
CA CYS A 262 0.17 -21.82 -16.77
C CYS A 262 0.33 -20.58 -17.67
N GLN A 263 0.72 -19.44 -17.07
CA GLN A 263 0.85 -18.19 -17.82
C GLN A 263 2.04 -18.24 -18.78
N ALA A 264 3.16 -18.85 -18.39
CA ALA A 264 4.34 -19.06 -19.23
C ALA A 264 4.01 -19.99 -20.40
N LEU A 265 3.38 -21.14 -20.14
CA LEU A 265 2.97 -22.05 -21.21
C LEU A 265 1.93 -21.41 -22.14
N TRP A 266 0.96 -20.65 -21.62
CA TRP A 266 0.00 -19.96 -22.48
C TRP A 266 0.71 -18.97 -23.40
N ARG A 267 1.66 -18.20 -22.88
CA ARG A 267 2.47 -17.28 -23.70
C ARG A 267 3.25 -18.04 -24.77
N TRP A 268 3.91 -19.12 -24.37
CA TRP A 268 4.67 -19.98 -25.27
C TRP A 268 3.81 -20.51 -26.42
N LEU A 269 2.60 -21.02 -26.14
CA LEU A 269 1.65 -21.51 -27.16
C LEU A 269 1.22 -20.44 -28.17
N TRP A 270 1.30 -19.16 -27.80
CA TRP A 270 0.90 -18.03 -28.65
C TRP A 270 2.07 -17.39 -29.41
N GLU A 271 3.31 -17.81 -29.18
CA GLU A 271 4.47 -17.32 -29.94
C GLU A 271 4.52 -17.94 -31.33
N SER A 272 4.53 -17.10 -32.37
CA SER A 272 4.45 -17.53 -33.78
C SER A 272 5.58 -18.47 -34.19
N LYS A 273 6.78 -18.29 -33.64
CA LYS A 273 7.97 -19.11 -33.93
C LYS A 273 7.82 -20.59 -33.56
N HIS A 274 6.83 -20.93 -32.72
CA HIS A 274 6.59 -22.31 -32.29
C HIS A 274 5.63 -23.09 -33.20
N GLY A 275 4.97 -22.43 -34.14
CA GLY A 275 4.12 -23.09 -35.14
C GLY A 275 2.92 -23.84 -34.58
N ILE A 276 2.35 -23.40 -33.45
CA ILE A 276 1.15 -24.00 -32.87
C ILE A 276 -0.10 -23.39 -33.50
N ASP A 277 -0.95 -24.23 -34.12
CA ASP A 277 -2.24 -23.78 -34.66
C ASP A 277 -3.11 -23.19 -33.55
N LYS A 278 -3.79 -22.09 -33.84
CA LYS A 278 -4.72 -21.44 -32.92
C LYS A 278 -5.82 -22.40 -32.44
N ALA A 279 -6.30 -23.32 -33.29
CA ALA A 279 -7.32 -24.30 -32.92
C ALA A 279 -6.83 -25.24 -31.79
N ASP A 280 -5.54 -25.58 -31.78
CA ASP A 280 -4.98 -26.57 -30.84
C ASP A 280 -4.52 -25.96 -29.51
N ARG A 281 -4.29 -24.65 -29.44
CA ARG A 281 -3.72 -24.01 -28.23
C ARG A 281 -4.56 -24.28 -26.99
N GLN A 282 -5.88 -24.18 -27.12
CA GLN A 282 -6.79 -24.36 -25.98
C GLN A 282 -6.78 -25.81 -25.48
N SER A 283 -6.87 -26.80 -26.38
CA SER A 283 -6.87 -28.21 -26.00
C SER A 283 -5.55 -28.61 -25.35
N LYS A 284 -4.41 -28.18 -25.92
CA LYS A 284 -3.07 -28.40 -25.34
C LYS A 284 -2.93 -27.79 -23.94
N MET A 285 -3.41 -26.57 -23.74
CA MET A 285 -3.40 -25.93 -22.41
C MET A 285 -4.32 -26.63 -21.41
N LEU A 286 -5.52 -27.06 -21.81
CA LEU A 286 -6.44 -27.77 -20.93
C LEU A 286 -5.88 -29.13 -20.51
N HIS A 287 -5.23 -29.86 -21.43
CA HIS A 287 -4.54 -31.11 -21.11
C HIS A 287 -3.35 -30.86 -20.16
N PHE A 288 -2.56 -29.81 -20.38
CA PHE A 288 -1.52 -29.46 -19.41
C PHE A 288 -2.10 -29.10 -18.02
N ARG A 289 -3.23 -28.39 -17.97
CA ARG A 289 -3.89 -28.03 -16.71
C ARG A 289 -4.44 -29.24 -15.96
N SER A 290 -4.94 -30.27 -16.65
CA SER A 290 -5.38 -31.50 -15.98
C SER A 290 -4.20 -32.21 -15.30
N ILE A 291 -3.02 -32.19 -15.91
CA ILE A 291 -1.78 -32.70 -15.30
C ILE A 291 -1.36 -31.85 -14.10
N LEU A 292 -1.30 -30.53 -14.26
CA LEU A 292 -0.88 -29.58 -13.23
C LEU A 292 -1.70 -29.70 -11.94
N PHE A 293 -3.02 -29.83 -12.07
CA PHE A 293 -3.95 -29.93 -10.94
C PHE A 293 -4.36 -31.37 -10.61
N SER A 294 -3.71 -32.38 -11.19
CA SER A 294 -3.97 -33.77 -10.84
C SER A 294 -3.53 -34.06 -9.40
N HIS A 295 -4.31 -34.89 -8.71
CA HIS A 295 -3.97 -35.43 -7.39
C HIS A 295 -3.39 -36.85 -7.47
N ASN A 296 -3.37 -37.47 -8.65
CA ASN A 296 -2.81 -38.81 -8.88
C ASN A 296 -1.50 -38.69 -9.68
N GLU A 297 -0.40 -39.13 -9.08
CA GLU A 297 0.94 -39.06 -9.67
C GLU A 297 1.05 -39.89 -10.95
N THR A 298 0.55 -41.13 -10.92
CA THR A 298 0.61 -42.07 -12.04
C THR A 298 -0.17 -41.56 -13.24
N GLU A 299 -1.39 -41.04 -13.01
CA GLU A 299 -2.20 -40.44 -14.07
C GLU A 299 -1.55 -39.18 -14.63
N ALA A 300 -1.00 -38.32 -13.76
CA ALA A 300 -0.32 -37.10 -14.19
C ALA A 300 0.91 -37.42 -15.06
N LEU A 301 1.71 -38.42 -14.68
CA LEU A 301 2.88 -38.87 -15.45
C LEU A 301 2.46 -39.44 -16.80
N LYS A 302 1.43 -40.30 -16.83
CA LYS A 302 0.91 -40.88 -18.08
C LYS A 302 0.43 -39.80 -19.05
N SER A 303 -0.40 -38.86 -18.59
CA SER A 303 -0.87 -37.74 -19.42
C SER A 303 0.29 -36.80 -19.84
N MET A 304 1.31 -36.65 -19.00
CA MET A 304 2.52 -35.90 -19.39
C MET A 304 3.32 -36.59 -20.49
N ASP A 305 3.43 -37.93 -20.45
CA ASP A 305 4.06 -38.72 -21.50
C ASP A 305 3.34 -38.62 -22.84
N GLU A 306 2.01 -38.52 -22.81
CA GLU A 306 1.19 -38.26 -23.99
C GLU A 306 1.51 -36.88 -24.59
N LEU A 307 1.60 -35.82 -23.77
CA LEU A 307 2.00 -34.48 -24.23
C LEU A 307 3.44 -34.44 -24.77
N CYS A 308 4.34 -35.28 -24.25
CA CYS A 308 5.72 -35.37 -24.75
C CYS A 308 5.82 -36.08 -26.11
N LYS A 309 4.76 -36.74 -26.57
CA LYS A 309 4.67 -37.43 -27.87
C LYS A 309 3.81 -36.67 -28.89
N ASP A 310 3.54 -35.40 -28.63
CA ASP A 310 2.73 -34.55 -29.52
C ASP A 310 3.33 -34.46 -30.93
N ILE A 311 2.45 -34.37 -31.93
CA ILE A 311 2.85 -34.29 -33.35
C ILE A 311 3.70 -33.04 -33.64
N ASN A 312 3.49 -31.95 -32.87
CA ASN A 312 4.32 -30.76 -32.97
C ASN A 312 5.62 -30.96 -32.17
N VAL A 313 6.72 -31.15 -32.90
CA VAL A 313 8.07 -31.42 -32.34
C VAL A 313 8.53 -30.35 -31.35
N GLN A 314 8.23 -29.06 -31.58
CA GLN A 314 8.65 -28.01 -30.66
C GLN A 314 7.87 -28.07 -29.34
N PHE A 315 6.56 -28.34 -29.41
CA PHE A 315 5.73 -28.51 -28.23
C PHE A 315 6.13 -29.76 -27.44
N ALA A 316 6.34 -30.90 -28.11
CA ALA A 316 6.83 -32.13 -27.49
C ALA A 316 8.17 -31.92 -26.74
N LYS A 317 9.13 -31.22 -27.37
CA LYS A 317 10.40 -30.82 -26.72
C LYS A 317 10.16 -29.92 -25.50
N HIS A 318 9.28 -28.93 -25.61
CA HIS A 318 8.96 -28.04 -24.49
C HIS A 318 8.29 -28.79 -23.33
N MET A 319 7.39 -29.72 -23.62
CA MET A 319 6.76 -30.59 -22.61
C MET A 319 7.79 -31.49 -21.94
N THR A 320 8.76 -32.05 -22.69
CA THR A 320 9.85 -32.84 -22.11
C THR A 320 10.67 -32.03 -21.10
N LEU A 321 10.95 -30.75 -21.38
CA LEU A 321 11.63 -29.86 -20.42
C LEU A 321 10.80 -29.61 -19.17
N LEU A 322 9.48 -29.43 -19.30
CA LEU A 322 8.58 -29.27 -18.15
C LEU A 322 8.44 -30.57 -17.36
N LYS A 323 8.47 -31.73 -18.03
CA LYS A 323 8.42 -33.06 -17.41
C LYS A 323 9.54 -33.24 -16.39
N ASN A 324 10.77 -32.84 -16.75
CA ASN A 324 11.95 -32.92 -15.88
C ASN A 324 11.81 -32.09 -14.59
N ARG A 325 10.89 -31.12 -14.56
CA ARG A 325 10.64 -30.22 -13.43
C ARG A 325 9.29 -30.47 -12.77
N MET A 326 8.60 -31.58 -13.08
CA MET A 326 7.23 -31.85 -12.58
C MET A 326 7.08 -31.72 -11.07
N GLN A 327 8.07 -32.18 -10.31
CA GLN A 327 8.03 -32.09 -8.86
C GLN A 327 8.07 -30.64 -8.33
N GLU A 328 8.47 -29.66 -9.13
CA GLU A 328 8.46 -28.23 -8.78
C GLU A 328 7.07 -27.60 -8.93
N TRP A 329 6.23 -28.09 -9.86
CA TRP A 329 5.00 -27.41 -10.26
C TRP A 329 3.70 -28.22 -10.13
N ALA A 330 3.74 -29.55 -10.28
CA ALA A 330 2.52 -30.37 -10.26
C ALA A 330 2.02 -30.58 -8.82
N VAL A 331 0.69 -30.50 -8.65
CA VAL A 331 0.03 -30.56 -7.33
C VAL A 331 0.17 -31.94 -6.68
N CYS A 332 0.17 -33.02 -7.46
CA CYS A 332 0.30 -34.39 -6.96
C CYS A 332 1.57 -34.63 -6.13
N TYR A 333 2.67 -33.91 -6.39
CA TYR A 333 3.94 -34.02 -5.64
C TYR A 333 4.01 -33.15 -4.38
N ARG A 334 2.93 -32.43 -4.03
CA ARG A 334 2.91 -31.47 -2.90
C ARG A 334 2.22 -31.98 -1.65
N LYS A 335 1.67 -33.20 -1.67
CA LYS A 335 0.78 -33.74 -0.62
C LYS A 335 1.38 -33.69 0.78
N HIS A 336 2.68 -33.96 0.90
CA HIS A 336 3.39 -34.04 2.18
C HIS A 336 4.10 -32.72 2.56
N LEU A 337 3.91 -31.65 1.79
CA LEU A 337 4.56 -30.35 2.04
C LEU A 337 3.63 -29.43 2.86
N PHE A 338 4.21 -28.68 3.80
CA PHE A 338 3.51 -27.68 4.64
C PHE A 338 3.21 -26.38 3.86
N ILE A 339 2.39 -26.49 2.82
CA ILE A 339 2.04 -25.36 1.93
C ILE A 339 0.69 -24.71 2.27
N HIS A 340 -0.06 -25.23 3.24
CA HIS A 340 -1.36 -24.70 3.69
C HIS A 340 -2.36 -24.48 2.54
N GLY A 341 -2.38 -25.40 1.57
CA GLY A 341 -3.20 -25.29 0.36
C GLY A 341 -2.73 -24.27 -0.68
N HIS A 342 -1.64 -23.54 -0.43
CA HIS A 342 -1.11 -22.55 -1.37
C HIS A 342 -0.39 -23.22 -2.53
N ASN A 343 -1.03 -23.16 -3.71
CA ASN A 343 -0.45 -23.64 -4.96
C ASN A 343 0.01 -22.52 -5.91
N THR A 344 -0.25 -21.27 -5.54
CA THR A 344 0.02 -20.05 -6.32
C THR A 344 0.61 -18.96 -5.44
N ASN A 345 1.33 -18.01 -6.02
CA ASN A 345 1.90 -16.85 -5.32
C ASN A 345 0.89 -15.71 -5.02
N ASN A 346 -0.42 -15.99 -4.96
CA ASN A 346 -1.47 -14.96 -4.80
C ASN A 346 -1.28 -14.09 -3.54
N VAL A 347 -0.71 -14.66 -2.48
CA VAL A 347 -0.40 -13.96 -1.23
C VAL A 347 0.57 -12.81 -1.48
N ILE A 348 1.70 -13.06 -2.14
CA ILE A 348 2.70 -12.03 -2.38
C ILE A 348 2.28 -11.05 -3.47
N GLU A 349 1.57 -11.50 -4.51
CA GLU A 349 1.00 -10.62 -5.54
C GLU A 349 0.05 -9.57 -4.94
N SER A 350 -0.79 -10.01 -4.00
CA SER A 350 -1.68 -9.09 -3.27
C SER A 350 -0.88 -8.09 -2.43
N SER A 351 0.28 -8.50 -1.91
CA SER A 351 1.15 -7.69 -1.06
C SER A 351 1.98 -6.70 -1.87
N ILE A 352 2.51 -7.10 -3.03
CA ILE A 352 3.15 -6.20 -4.00
C ILE A 352 2.14 -5.15 -4.49
N ARG A 353 0.89 -5.53 -4.67
CA ARG A 353 -0.16 -4.56 -4.99
C ARG A 353 -0.36 -3.56 -3.86
N ILE A 354 -0.42 -3.98 -2.60
CA ILE A 354 -0.49 -3.08 -1.44
C ILE A 354 0.72 -2.14 -1.42
N PHE A 355 1.93 -2.67 -1.62
CA PHE A 355 3.14 -1.86 -1.70
C PHE A 355 3.04 -0.79 -2.80
N ARG A 356 2.59 -1.17 -4.00
CA ARG A 356 2.41 -0.22 -5.10
C ARG A 356 1.26 0.77 -4.90
N ASP A 357 0.13 0.33 -4.35
CA ASP A 357 -1.08 1.14 -4.20
C ASP A 357 -1.05 2.06 -2.98
N VAL A 358 -0.50 1.57 -1.86
CA VAL A 358 -0.58 2.23 -0.55
C VAL A 358 0.77 2.85 -0.18
N VAL A 359 1.87 2.11 -0.31
CA VAL A 359 3.19 2.60 0.12
C VAL A 359 3.76 3.58 -0.89
N LEU A 360 3.65 3.25 -2.18
CA LEU A 360 4.16 4.07 -3.27
C LEU A 360 3.09 4.95 -3.93
N GLU A 361 1.80 4.74 -3.65
CA GLU A 361 0.68 5.46 -4.29
C GLU A 361 0.78 5.52 -5.82
N ARG A 362 1.28 4.43 -6.43
CA ARG A 362 1.58 4.33 -7.87
C ARG A 362 2.59 5.36 -8.38
N CYS A 363 3.37 5.99 -7.52
CA CYS A 363 4.47 6.88 -7.86
C CYS A 363 5.82 6.21 -7.59
N LYS A 364 6.83 6.57 -8.36
CA LYS A 364 8.20 6.16 -8.03
C LYS A 364 8.67 6.91 -6.78
N ALA A 365 9.30 6.20 -5.85
CA ALA A 365 10.07 6.84 -4.79
C ALA A 365 11.17 7.73 -5.40
N PHE A 366 11.63 8.73 -4.67
CA PHE A 366 12.62 9.68 -5.19
C PHE A 366 13.93 9.00 -5.57
N ASN A 367 14.39 8.10 -4.72
CA ASN A 367 15.56 7.23 -4.89
C ASN A 367 15.45 6.08 -3.88
N ALA A 368 16.47 5.22 -3.81
CA ALA A 368 16.50 4.09 -2.88
C ALA A 368 16.48 4.52 -1.40
N ALA A 369 17.05 5.67 -1.02
CA ALA A 369 16.97 6.17 0.35
C ALA A 369 15.52 6.49 0.77
N ALA A 370 14.77 7.18 -0.10
CA ALA A 370 13.34 7.44 0.15
C ALA A 370 12.51 6.16 0.21
N LEU A 371 12.88 5.14 -0.59
CA LEU A 371 12.20 3.85 -0.61
C LEU A 371 12.34 3.11 0.72
N VAL A 372 13.52 3.16 1.34
CA VAL A 372 13.78 2.62 2.68
C VAL A 372 12.89 3.31 3.72
N ASP A 373 12.84 4.64 3.73
CA ASP A 373 11.96 5.40 4.62
C ASP A 373 10.48 4.99 4.46
N PHE A 374 10.01 4.80 3.22
CA PHE A 374 8.62 4.38 2.97
C PHE A 374 8.33 2.97 3.48
N ILE A 375 9.31 2.06 3.43
CA ILE A 375 9.19 0.72 4.00
C ILE A 375 9.11 0.79 5.54
N PHE A 376 10.01 1.53 6.18
CA PHE A 376 10.03 1.66 7.65
C PHE A 376 8.84 2.40 8.24
N LYS A 377 8.23 3.32 7.48
CA LYS A 377 7.10 4.12 7.95
C LYS A 377 5.77 3.60 7.41
N VAL A 378 5.56 3.70 6.10
CA VAL A 378 4.25 3.49 5.48
C VAL A 378 3.87 2.01 5.42
N LEU A 379 4.81 1.14 5.03
CA LEU A 379 4.55 -0.31 4.98
C LEU A 379 4.39 -0.87 6.40
N GLU A 380 5.24 -0.45 7.34
CA GLU A 380 5.15 -0.83 8.75
C GLU A 380 3.80 -0.43 9.36
N ASP A 381 3.37 0.83 9.21
CA ASP A 381 2.09 1.32 9.73
C ASP A 381 0.89 0.66 9.06
N TYR A 382 1.00 0.31 7.78
CA TYR A 382 -0.02 -0.48 7.10
C TYR A 382 -0.19 -1.85 7.77
N HIS A 383 0.91 -2.58 7.97
CA HIS A 383 0.85 -3.92 8.58
C HIS A 383 0.45 -3.85 10.06
N LYS A 384 0.93 -2.87 10.82
CA LYS A 384 0.53 -2.62 12.21
C LYS A 384 -0.99 -2.46 12.33
N ARG A 385 -1.58 -1.52 11.57
CA ARG A 385 -3.04 -1.30 11.57
C ARG A 385 -3.81 -2.53 11.14
N ARG A 386 -3.33 -3.24 10.12
CA ARG A 386 -3.96 -4.47 9.63
C ARG A 386 -3.96 -5.57 10.70
N LEU A 387 -2.82 -5.81 11.34
CA LEU A 387 -2.67 -6.82 12.40
C LEU A 387 -3.59 -6.51 13.58
N ILE A 388 -3.59 -5.27 14.08
CA ILE A 388 -4.48 -4.83 15.16
C ILE A 388 -5.94 -5.03 14.78
N LYS A 389 -6.33 -4.75 13.53
CA LYS A 389 -7.70 -4.95 13.06
C LYS A 389 -8.15 -6.42 13.12
N PHE A 390 -7.24 -7.37 12.97
CA PHE A 390 -7.55 -8.80 13.09
C PHE A 390 -7.46 -9.29 14.55
N ALA A 391 -6.48 -8.79 15.31
CA ALA A 391 -6.36 -9.09 16.73
C ALA A 391 -7.61 -8.64 17.47
N THR A 392 -8.04 -7.39 17.25
CA THR A 392 -9.33 -6.88 17.70
C THR A 392 -10.45 -7.52 16.87
N TYR A 393 -11.60 -7.83 17.49
CA TYR A 393 -12.72 -8.54 16.86
C TYR A 393 -13.42 -7.79 15.67
N LYS A 394 -12.76 -6.80 15.07
CA LYS A 394 -13.26 -5.94 13.98
C LYS A 394 -13.31 -6.63 12.61
N VAL A 395 -12.74 -7.83 12.45
CA VAL A 395 -12.80 -8.59 11.19
C VAL A 395 -13.48 -9.94 11.38
N THR A 396 -14.65 -10.09 10.75
CA THR A 396 -15.49 -11.30 10.81
C THR A 396 -15.18 -12.32 9.72
N LYS A 397 -14.32 -11.99 8.75
CA LYS A 397 -14.03 -12.84 7.59
C LYS A 397 -13.59 -14.28 7.97
N PRO A 398 -12.70 -14.51 8.94
CA PRO A 398 -12.30 -15.88 9.30
C PRO A 398 -13.47 -16.70 9.89
N ILE A 399 -14.32 -16.05 10.68
CA ILE A 399 -15.53 -16.65 11.26
C ILE A 399 -16.52 -17.03 10.14
N LEU A 400 -16.78 -16.12 9.19
CA LEU A 400 -17.66 -16.39 8.05
C LEU A 400 -17.13 -17.52 7.17
N HIS A 401 -15.81 -17.59 6.98
CA HIS A 401 -15.16 -18.67 6.24
C HIS A 401 -15.38 -20.02 6.92
N TYR A 402 -15.18 -20.09 8.24
CA TYR A 402 -15.46 -21.30 9.02
C TYR A 402 -16.93 -21.71 8.96
N LYS A 403 -17.87 -20.77 9.18
CA LYS A 403 -19.32 -21.04 9.11
C LYS A 403 -19.72 -21.65 7.75
N SER A 404 -19.11 -21.21 6.65
CA SER A 404 -19.36 -21.78 5.32
C SER A 404 -18.96 -23.26 5.21
N PHE A 405 -17.92 -23.70 5.93
CA PHE A 405 -17.51 -25.10 5.98
C PHE A 405 -18.35 -25.92 6.96
N LEU A 406 -18.77 -25.30 8.06
CA LEU A 406 -19.62 -25.94 9.06
C LEU A 406 -20.90 -26.50 8.43
N GLU A 407 -21.59 -25.69 7.61
CA GLU A 407 -22.79 -26.13 6.88
C GLU A 407 -22.53 -27.34 5.97
N LYS A 408 -21.34 -27.43 5.38
CA LYS A 408 -20.94 -28.56 4.52
C LYS A 408 -20.51 -29.79 5.31
N ALA A 409 -20.17 -29.62 6.59
CA ALA A 409 -19.63 -30.64 7.46
C ALA A 409 -20.70 -31.37 8.29
N LYS A 410 -21.87 -30.74 8.55
CA LYS A 410 -22.94 -31.25 9.43
C LYS A 410 -23.34 -32.71 9.20
N ASN A 411 -23.37 -33.14 7.93
CA ASN A 411 -23.86 -34.46 7.55
C ASN A 411 -22.73 -35.49 7.34
N LEU A 412 -21.48 -35.10 7.59
CA LEU A 412 -20.33 -35.98 7.43
C LEU A 412 -20.12 -36.80 8.70
N LYS A 413 -19.96 -38.11 8.53
CA LYS A 413 -19.64 -39.01 9.65
C LYS A 413 -18.13 -39.04 9.80
N VAL A 414 -17.67 -38.95 11.05
CA VAL A 414 -16.25 -38.99 11.42
C VAL A 414 -16.00 -40.21 12.29
N THR A 415 -15.05 -41.04 11.90
CA THR A 415 -14.61 -42.21 12.67
C THR A 415 -13.13 -42.02 13.01
N LYS A 416 -12.80 -42.00 14.30
CA LYS A 416 -11.39 -41.94 14.74
C LYS A 416 -10.75 -43.32 14.49
N VAL A 417 -9.67 -43.34 13.72
CA VAL A 417 -8.91 -44.58 13.42
C VAL A 417 -7.81 -44.77 14.45
N ASN A 418 -7.07 -43.70 14.76
CA ASN A 418 -6.09 -43.62 15.84
C ASN A 418 -5.93 -42.15 16.28
N ASP A 419 -4.95 -41.86 17.14
CA ASP A 419 -4.76 -40.49 17.68
C ASP A 419 -4.42 -39.44 16.63
N ASN A 420 -3.84 -39.84 15.51
CA ASN A 420 -3.41 -38.92 14.45
C ASN A 420 -4.17 -39.13 13.13
N SER A 421 -5.25 -39.93 13.10
CA SER A 421 -5.98 -40.16 11.86
C SER A 421 -7.47 -40.43 12.05
N TYR A 422 -8.24 -39.90 11.09
CA TYR A 422 -9.69 -39.90 11.07
C TYR A 422 -10.18 -40.28 9.68
N LEU A 423 -11.22 -41.12 9.61
CA LEU A 423 -11.96 -41.39 8.39
C LEU A 423 -13.20 -40.51 8.36
N VAL A 424 -13.42 -39.81 7.25
CA VAL A 424 -14.57 -38.92 7.07
C VAL A 424 -15.30 -39.27 5.79
N THR A 425 -16.62 -39.45 5.88
CA THR A 425 -17.43 -39.80 4.70
C THR A 425 -17.45 -38.68 3.66
N SER A 426 -17.56 -39.06 2.38
CA SER A 426 -17.78 -38.12 1.28
C SER A 426 -19.23 -37.67 1.23
N SER A 427 -19.47 -36.36 1.08
CA SER A 427 -20.84 -35.85 0.82
C SER A 427 -21.31 -36.09 -0.62
N SER A 428 -20.41 -36.42 -1.54
CA SER A 428 -20.69 -36.43 -2.99
C SER A 428 -20.78 -37.84 -3.57
N ASN A 429 -20.06 -38.80 -2.98
CA ASN A 429 -19.96 -40.16 -3.48
C ASN A 429 -20.20 -41.13 -2.32
N VAL A 430 -21.32 -41.86 -2.39
CA VAL A 430 -21.67 -42.87 -1.39
C VAL A 430 -20.60 -43.97 -1.40
N GLY A 431 -20.12 -44.36 -0.21
CA GLY A 431 -19.08 -45.40 -0.05
C GLY A 431 -17.64 -44.92 -0.20
N ILE A 432 -17.40 -43.64 -0.51
CA ILE A 432 -16.05 -43.06 -0.46
C ILE A 432 -15.83 -42.40 0.89
N GLU A 433 -14.72 -42.73 1.53
CA GLU A 433 -14.22 -42.08 2.73
C GLU A 433 -12.86 -41.45 2.43
N TYR A 434 -12.57 -40.32 3.07
CA TYR A 434 -11.28 -39.65 2.98
C TYR A 434 -10.56 -39.78 4.31
N MET A 435 -9.29 -40.18 4.26
CA MET A 435 -8.45 -40.13 5.44
C MET A 435 -8.00 -38.69 5.68
N VAL A 436 -8.08 -38.27 6.94
CA VAL A 436 -7.44 -37.07 7.45
C VAL A 436 -6.37 -37.50 8.42
N GLN A 437 -5.13 -37.13 8.15
CA GLN A 437 -3.96 -37.44 8.96
C GLN A 437 -3.36 -36.17 9.56
N VAL A 438 -3.00 -36.22 10.84
CA VAL A 438 -2.27 -35.15 11.53
C VAL A 438 -0.78 -35.44 11.39
N ASN A 439 -0.08 -34.59 10.64
CA ASN A 439 1.36 -34.69 10.41
C ASN A 439 2.04 -33.44 10.98
N ASN A 440 2.93 -33.61 11.97
CA ASN A 440 3.64 -32.53 12.67
C ASN A 440 2.71 -31.39 13.13
N GLY A 441 1.60 -31.73 13.78
CA GLY A 441 0.61 -30.76 14.30
C GLY A 441 -0.41 -30.24 13.27
N TYR A 442 -0.29 -30.57 11.98
CA TYR A 442 -1.19 -30.08 10.94
C TYR A 442 -2.01 -31.17 10.25
N GLU A 443 -3.30 -30.91 10.04
CA GLU A 443 -4.24 -31.82 9.39
C GLU A 443 -4.12 -31.81 7.87
N HIS A 444 -3.91 -32.99 7.30
CA HIS A 444 -3.85 -33.25 5.87
C HIS A 444 -5.00 -34.18 5.48
N CYS A 445 -5.85 -33.73 4.56
CA CYS A 445 -6.94 -34.56 4.06
C CYS A 445 -6.63 -35.04 2.64
N GLU A 446 -6.92 -36.31 2.36
CA GLU A 446 -6.77 -36.91 1.03
C GLU A 446 -7.72 -36.34 -0.03
N CYS A 447 -8.75 -35.59 0.38
CA CYS A 447 -9.66 -34.99 -0.58
C CYS A 447 -8.97 -33.90 -1.41
N PRO A 448 -9.40 -33.67 -2.67
CA PRO A 448 -8.82 -32.66 -3.54
C PRO A 448 -8.73 -31.26 -2.91
N ALA A 449 -9.72 -30.88 -2.10
CA ALA A 449 -9.80 -29.58 -1.45
C ALA A 449 -8.92 -29.44 -0.20
N GLY A 450 -8.52 -30.55 0.43
CA GLY A 450 -7.71 -30.59 1.65
C GLY A 450 -6.25 -30.98 1.43
N SER A 451 -5.92 -31.45 0.23
CA SER A 451 -4.57 -31.80 -0.18
C SER A 451 -3.57 -30.66 0.07
N GLY A 452 -2.40 -30.98 0.63
CA GLY A 452 -1.35 -30.00 0.96
C GLY A 452 -1.68 -29.12 2.18
N GLY A 453 -2.53 -29.61 3.09
CA GLY A 453 -2.85 -28.93 4.36
C GLY A 453 -3.85 -27.79 4.23
N SER A 454 -4.70 -27.80 3.20
CA SER A 454 -5.77 -26.80 3.04
C SER A 454 -6.95 -27.13 3.96
N PHE A 455 -7.53 -26.13 4.62
CA PHE A 455 -8.75 -26.36 5.41
C PHE A 455 -9.93 -26.75 4.50
N CYS A 456 -10.53 -27.92 4.76
CA CYS A 456 -11.61 -28.48 3.96
C CYS A 456 -12.80 -28.90 4.85
N LYS A 457 -13.92 -29.26 4.22
CA LYS A 457 -15.13 -29.71 4.94
C LYS A 457 -14.89 -30.95 5.82
N HIS A 458 -13.97 -31.84 5.46
CA HIS A 458 -13.67 -33.04 6.24
C HIS A 458 -12.87 -32.69 7.51
N ILE A 459 -11.89 -31.78 7.39
CA ILE A 459 -11.16 -31.24 8.56
C ILE A 459 -12.13 -30.47 9.46
N CYS A 460 -13.03 -29.68 8.88
CA CYS A 460 -14.10 -29.01 9.64
C CYS A 460 -15.03 -30.00 10.36
N ALA A 461 -15.33 -31.15 9.76
CA ALA A 461 -16.16 -32.18 10.40
C ALA A 461 -15.48 -32.79 11.62
N ILE A 462 -14.16 -32.99 11.58
CA ILE A 462 -13.38 -33.47 12.72
C ILE A 462 -13.52 -32.49 13.90
N HIS A 463 -13.29 -31.20 13.66
CA HIS A 463 -13.49 -30.17 14.68
C HIS A 463 -14.93 -30.12 15.21
N TYR A 464 -15.92 -30.19 14.31
CA TYR A 464 -17.34 -30.17 14.69
C TYR A 464 -17.74 -31.35 15.58
N ASN A 465 -17.06 -32.49 15.49
CA ASN A 465 -17.27 -33.65 16.35
C ASN A 465 -16.45 -33.59 17.66
N GLY A 466 -15.87 -32.43 18.01
CA GLY A 466 -15.20 -32.20 19.29
C GLY A 466 -13.72 -32.61 19.33
N PHE A 467 -13.11 -32.90 18.18
CA PHE A 467 -11.67 -33.16 18.12
C PHE A 467 -10.88 -31.85 17.94
N ILE A 468 -9.73 -31.77 18.60
CA ILE A 468 -8.83 -30.61 18.51
C ILE A 468 -8.08 -30.66 17.17
N ILE A 469 -8.04 -29.53 16.47
CA ILE A 469 -7.26 -29.37 15.25
C ILE A 469 -6.58 -27.99 15.24
N GLU A 470 -5.39 -27.88 14.63
CA GLU A 470 -4.66 -26.61 14.58
C GLU A 470 -5.05 -25.74 13.36
N ASN A 471 -5.39 -26.37 12.24
CA ASN A 471 -5.66 -25.71 10.97
C ASN A 471 -7.06 -25.08 10.87
N ILE A 472 -7.52 -24.40 11.92
CA ILE A 472 -8.84 -23.75 11.92
C ILE A 472 -8.70 -22.30 11.41
N PRO A 473 -9.62 -21.83 10.54
CA PRO A 473 -9.64 -20.45 10.11
C PRO A 473 -9.92 -19.44 11.23
N ILE A 474 -10.62 -19.85 12.29
CA ILE A 474 -10.98 -18.98 13.42
C ILE A 474 -9.72 -18.63 14.22
N LEU A 475 -9.69 -17.39 14.72
CA LEU A 475 -8.63 -16.91 15.60
C LEU A 475 -9.05 -17.13 17.06
N SER A 476 -8.28 -17.94 17.80
CA SER A 476 -8.37 -18.06 19.26
C SER A 476 -7.90 -16.78 19.97
N THR A 477 -8.06 -16.67 21.28
CA THR A 477 -7.49 -15.56 22.04
C THR A 477 -5.96 -15.56 21.93
N GLU A 478 -5.33 -16.73 21.96
CA GLU A 478 -3.88 -16.85 21.75
C GLU A 478 -3.45 -16.38 20.36
N ASP A 479 -4.19 -16.72 19.30
CA ASP A 479 -3.92 -16.19 17.95
C ASP A 479 -4.00 -14.65 17.94
N ARG A 480 -4.98 -14.07 18.65
CA ARG A 480 -5.17 -12.61 18.73
C ARG A 480 -4.05 -11.93 19.49
N ILE A 481 -3.62 -12.52 20.61
CA ILE A 481 -2.47 -12.05 21.39
C ILE A 481 -1.21 -12.10 20.53
N THR A 482 -0.98 -13.21 19.83
CA THR A 482 0.15 -13.36 18.90
C THR A 482 0.13 -12.27 17.81
N LEU A 483 -1.03 -11.99 17.20
CA LEU A 483 -1.16 -10.93 16.20
C LEU A 483 -0.95 -9.52 16.78
N GLY A 484 -1.40 -9.28 18.02
CA GLY A 484 -1.17 -8.05 18.76
C GLY A 484 0.31 -7.80 19.06
N ASN A 485 0.98 -8.81 19.63
CA ASN A 485 2.43 -8.83 19.86
C ASN A 485 3.19 -8.64 18.55
N LEU A 486 2.74 -9.26 17.46
CA LEU A 486 3.35 -9.06 16.15
C LEU A 486 3.20 -7.61 15.65
N ALA A 487 2.09 -6.94 15.95
CA ALA A 487 1.83 -5.57 15.51
C ALA A 487 2.66 -4.51 16.27
N VAL A 488 2.75 -4.62 17.60
CA VAL A 488 3.32 -3.56 18.45
C VAL A 488 4.42 -4.03 19.40
N GLY A 489 4.75 -5.32 19.40
CA GLY A 489 5.76 -5.90 20.28
C GLY A 489 5.33 -5.86 21.75
N ASN A 490 6.28 -5.59 22.64
CA ASN A 490 6.09 -5.56 24.09
C ASN A 490 5.09 -4.50 24.59
N ASN A 491 4.63 -3.60 23.72
CA ASN A 491 3.61 -2.60 24.05
C ASN A 491 2.18 -3.16 23.96
N PHE A 492 2.01 -4.41 23.53
CA PHE A 492 0.71 -5.04 23.49
C PHE A 492 0.36 -5.53 24.90
N ASP A 493 -0.85 -5.21 25.36
CA ASP A 493 -1.39 -5.74 26.62
C ASP A 493 -2.24 -6.99 26.32
N PRO A 494 -1.76 -8.20 26.67
CA PRO A 494 -2.52 -9.42 26.45
C PRO A 494 -3.83 -9.46 27.25
N SER A 495 -3.89 -8.80 28.41
CA SER A 495 -5.08 -8.80 29.26
C SER A 495 -6.28 -8.13 28.58
N PHE A 496 -6.01 -7.18 27.68
CA PHE A 496 -7.02 -6.53 26.86
C PHE A 496 -7.72 -7.47 25.86
N MET A 497 -7.12 -8.62 25.54
CA MET A 497 -7.73 -9.65 24.67
C MET A 497 -8.57 -10.68 25.44
N THR A 498 -8.64 -10.59 26.76
CA THR A 498 -9.43 -11.53 27.58
C THR A 498 -10.88 -11.53 27.10
N PRO A 499 -11.48 -12.69 26.81
CA PRO A 499 -12.87 -12.79 26.40
C PRO A 499 -13.82 -12.18 27.44
N MET A 500 -14.95 -11.64 26.97
CA MET A 500 -15.99 -11.06 27.84
C MET A 500 -16.71 -12.12 28.68
N GLU A 501 -16.69 -13.38 28.24
CA GLU A 501 -17.33 -14.51 28.92
C GLU A 501 -16.25 -15.36 29.61
N ASN A 502 -16.49 -15.78 30.87
CA ASN A 502 -15.60 -16.66 31.65
C ASN A 502 -15.58 -18.13 31.15
N ILE A 503 -15.92 -18.37 29.88
CA ILE A 503 -15.96 -19.70 29.27
C ILE A 503 -14.73 -19.81 28.39
N ASP A 504 -13.98 -20.90 28.58
CA ASP A 504 -12.74 -21.19 27.86
C ASP A 504 -12.85 -20.91 26.37
N ASP A 505 -11.74 -20.35 25.89
CA ASP A 505 -11.45 -19.86 24.55
C ASP A 505 -12.18 -20.62 23.42
N ALA A 506 -12.51 -19.90 22.35
CA ALA A 506 -13.40 -20.30 21.24
C ALA A 506 -13.01 -21.58 20.45
N THR A 507 -12.09 -22.39 20.93
CA THR A 507 -11.85 -23.78 20.55
C THR A 507 -12.77 -24.78 21.25
N THR A 508 -13.45 -24.44 22.36
CA THR A 508 -14.20 -25.45 23.14
C THR A 508 -15.73 -25.23 23.23
N SER A 509 -16.27 -24.02 23.07
CA SER A 509 -17.69 -23.75 23.46
C SER A 509 -18.74 -23.66 22.35
N MET A 510 -18.42 -23.79 21.05
CA MET A 510 -19.45 -23.71 19.99
C MET A 510 -20.14 -25.04 19.64
N VAL A 511 -19.97 -26.09 20.44
CA VAL A 511 -20.74 -27.34 20.28
C VAL A 511 -21.64 -27.56 21.49
N GLN A 512 -22.59 -26.64 21.69
CA GLN A 512 -23.87 -27.06 22.26
C GLN A 512 -24.86 -27.21 21.11
N LYS A 513 -25.44 -28.40 20.99
CA LYS A 513 -26.62 -28.66 20.17
C LYS A 513 -27.79 -27.83 20.73
N SER A 514 -27.85 -26.54 20.43
CA SER A 514 -29.08 -25.78 20.54
C SER A 514 -29.73 -25.71 19.16
N ASN A 515 -30.69 -26.61 18.97
CA ASN A 515 -31.82 -26.33 18.09
C ASN A 515 -32.49 -25.03 18.59
N GLU A 516 -33.06 -24.29 17.65
CA GLU A 516 -33.86 -23.07 17.84
C GLU A 516 -33.09 -21.79 18.16
N LEU A 517 -32.90 -20.96 17.14
CA LEU A 517 -33.03 -19.51 17.27
C LEU A 517 -33.66 -19.01 15.97
N ASP A 518 -34.97 -18.78 16.04
CA ASP A 518 -35.78 -18.13 15.02
C ASP A 518 -35.20 -16.77 14.67
N TYR A 519 -34.89 -16.59 13.39
CA TYR A 519 -34.56 -15.28 12.84
C TYR A 519 -35.86 -14.61 12.40
N SER A 520 -36.55 -13.95 13.33
CA SER A 520 -37.63 -13.03 12.95
C SER A 520 -37.00 -11.77 12.36
N ALA A 521 -37.18 -11.61 11.06
CA ALA A 521 -36.97 -10.33 10.40
C ALA A 521 -37.96 -9.32 10.99
N SER A 522 -37.46 -8.25 11.60
CA SER A 522 -38.29 -7.09 11.94
C SER A 522 -37.63 -5.81 11.44
N THR A 523 -38.20 -5.37 10.33
CA THR A 523 -38.23 -3.98 9.87
C THR A 523 -39.05 -3.18 10.87
N THR A 524 -38.46 -2.24 11.62
CA THR A 524 -39.18 -1.05 12.10
C THR A 524 -38.23 0.02 12.62
N THR A 525 -38.42 1.21 12.04
CA THR A 525 -38.18 2.54 12.60
C THR A 525 -38.74 2.70 14.02
N ASN A 526 -37.97 3.23 14.97
CA ASN A 526 -38.17 4.56 15.56
C ASN A 526 -37.34 4.79 16.84
N LEU A 527 -36.98 6.09 16.99
CA LEU A 527 -36.62 6.87 18.17
C LEU A 527 -36.29 6.12 19.46
N HIS A 528 -35.08 6.39 20.00
CA HIS A 528 -34.85 6.29 21.44
C HIS A 528 -34.45 7.62 22.04
N ILE A 529 -35.32 8.05 22.95
CA ILE A 529 -35.21 9.15 23.89
C ILE A 529 -34.04 8.85 24.85
N VAL A 530 -33.18 9.85 25.03
CA VAL A 530 -32.07 9.85 25.99
C VAL A 530 -32.66 9.87 27.40
N THR A 531 -32.34 8.84 28.19
CA THR A 531 -32.48 8.90 29.65
C THR A 531 -31.08 9.02 30.23
N THR A 532 -30.85 10.14 30.90
CA THR A 532 -29.61 10.53 31.57
C THR A 532 -29.44 9.79 32.89
N GLU A 533 -28.31 9.11 33.07
CA GLU A 533 -27.81 8.76 34.40
C GLU A 533 -26.47 9.46 34.63
N ASN A 534 -26.37 10.07 35.81
CA ASN A 534 -25.32 11.01 36.22
C ASN A 534 -23.94 10.33 36.37
N PRO A 535 -22.84 11.05 36.04
CA PRO A 535 -21.49 10.59 36.31
C PRO A 535 -21.06 10.99 37.73
N ASP A 536 -20.48 10.05 38.49
CA ASP A 536 -19.74 10.35 39.71
C ASP A 536 -18.24 10.62 39.41
N PRO A 537 -17.56 11.42 40.25
CA PRO A 537 -16.52 12.32 39.81
C PRO A 537 -15.10 11.82 40.14
N PHE A 538 -14.18 11.97 39.18
CA PHE A 538 -12.76 12.07 39.50
C PHE A 538 -12.09 13.16 38.64
N SER A 539 -11.49 14.10 39.36
CA SER A 539 -10.95 15.39 38.94
C SER A 539 -9.64 15.30 38.16
N SER A 540 -9.46 16.14 37.12
CA SER A 540 -8.49 17.27 37.14
C SER A 540 -8.33 17.98 35.77
N SER A 541 -8.25 19.32 35.85
CA SER A 541 -7.81 20.34 34.88
C SER A 541 -8.87 21.04 33.99
N ASP A 542 -9.68 21.89 34.62
CA ASP A 542 -10.66 22.83 34.04
C ASP A 542 -10.04 24.08 33.37
N GLN A 543 -9.14 23.90 32.40
CA GLN A 543 -8.84 24.97 31.44
C GLN A 543 -8.53 24.36 30.07
N ASN A 544 -9.55 24.14 29.22
CA ASN A 544 -9.44 24.16 27.74
C ASN A 544 -10.71 23.77 26.96
N GLU A 545 -11.74 23.14 27.54
CA GLU A 545 -12.89 22.67 26.75
C GLU A 545 -13.75 23.81 26.17
N SER A 546 -14.01 24.86 26.97
CA SER A 546 -14.76 26.04 26.52
C SER A 546 -14.03 26.79 25.38
N ASP A 547 -12.71 26.86 25.44
CA ASP A 547 -11.91 27.60 24.45
C ASP A 547 -11.79 26.84 23.12
N ILE A 548 -11.74 25.51 23.18
CA ILE A 548 -11.81 24.64 22.00
C ILE A 548 -13.20 24.71 21.36
N GLN A 549 -14.27 24.66 22.17
CA GLN A 549 -15.64 24.77 21.68
C GLN A 549 -15.87 26.11 20.96
N ASN A 550 -15.35 27.21 21.51
CA ASN A 550 -15.41 28.53 20.90
C ASN A 550 -14.65 28.58 19.57
N LYS A 551 -13.43 28.03 19.50
CA LYS A 551 -12.64 27.96 18.25
C LYS A 551 -13.31 27.09 17.18
N VAL A 552 -13.90 25.96 17.56
CA VAL A 552 -14.66 25.10 16.65
C VAL A 552 -15.90 25.83 16.13
N THR A 553 -16.57 26.60 16.98
CA THR A 553 -17.75 27.40 16.59
C THR A 553 -17.37 28.48 15.57
N LEU A 554 -16.27 29.20 15.79
CA LEU A 554 -15.73 30.19 14.84
C LEU A 554 -15.40 29.57 13.47
N GLU A 555 -14.76 28.39 13.46
CA GLU A 555 -14.43 27.67 12.21
C GLU A 555 -15.70 27.16 11.48
N ILE A 556 -16.74 26.78 12.21
CA ILE A 556 -18.04 26.41 11.63
C ILE A 556 -18.69 27.63 10.97
N GLU A 557 -18.68 28.79 11.63
CA GLU A 557 -19.19 30.05 11.07
C GLU A 557 -18.44 30.43 9.79
N GLN A 558 -17.11 30.33 9.80
CA GLN A 558 -16.27 30.63 8.66
C GLN A 558 -16.46 29.64 7.50
N LEU A 559 -16.68 28.36 7.81
CA LEU A 559 -17.05 27.36 6.81
C LEU A 559 -18.39 27.70 6.13
N GLN A 560 -19.38 28.15 6.92
CA GLN A 560 -20.69 28.55 6.42
C GLN A 560 -20.57 29.76 5.48
N VAL A 561 -19.78 30.77 5.86
CA VAL A 561 -19.50 31.96 5.03
C VAL A 561 -18.85 31.56 3.71
N ASN A 562 -17.85 30.67 3.75
CA ASN A 562 -17.18 30.19 2.55
C ASN A 562 -18.11 29.40 1.61
N MET A 563 -19.00 28.56 2.16
CA MET A 563 -19.99 27.84 1.36
C MET A 563 -21.01 28.78 0.72
N ASN A 564 -21.45 29.80 1.45
CA ASN A 564 -22.34 30.83 0.92
C ASN A 564 -21.67 31.65 -0.19
N ARG A 565 -20.38 31.99 -0.04
CA ARG A 565 -19.59 32.68 -1.08
C ARG A 565 -19.40 31.82 -2.33
N ILE A 566 -19.11 30.52 -2.18
CA ILE A 566 -19.02 29.60 -3.32
C ILE A 566 -20.37 29.50 -4.04
N THR A 567 -21.46 29.49 -3.27
CA THR A 567 -22.81 29.46 -3.82
C THR A 567 -23.13 30.73 -4.60
N SER A 568 -22.84 31.92 -4.06
CA SER A 568 -23.05 33.20 -4.75
C SER A 568 -22.17 33.33 -5.99
N LEU A 569 -20.90 32.92 -5.92
CA LEU A 569 -20.00 32.88 -7.08
C LEU A 569 -20.54 31.95 -8.18
N ALA A 570 -21.11 30.81 -7.81
CA ALA A 570 -21.69 29.90 -8.78
C ALA A 570 -23.00 30.41 -9.38
N GLN A 571 -23.83 31.09 -8.59
CA GLN A 571 -25.05 31.76 -9.05
C GLN A 571 -24.73 32.92 -10.00
N ASN A 572 -23.65 33.66 -9.73
CA ASN A 572 -23.23 34.78 -10.57
C ASN A 572 -22.45 34.34 -11.82
N ASN A 573 -21.96 33.11 -11.86
CA ASN A 573 -21.16 32.56 -12.97
C ASN A 573 -21.76 31.26 -13.53
N VAL A 574 -23.05 31.26 -13.86
CA VAL A 574 -23.74 30.07 -14.37
C VAL A 574 -23.17 29.64 -15.73
N ASN A 575 -22.33 28.60 -15.70
CA ASN A 575 -21.82 27.97 -16.91
C ASN A 575 -21.52 26.47 -16.71
N LEU A 576 -21.25 25.77 -17.81
CA LEU A 576 -21.07 24.32 -17.83
C LEU A 576 -19.84 23.85 -17.03
N MET A 577 -18.84 24.71 -16.83
CA MET A 577 -17.64 24.43 -16.05
C MET A 577 -17.96 24.52 -14.56
N VAL A 578 -18.64 25.58 -14.13
CA VAL A 578 -19.11 25.78 -12.75
C VAL A 578 -20.05 24.65 -12.33
N LEU A 579 -21.00 24.26 -13.18
CA LEU A 579 -21.90 23.13 -12.91
C LEU A 579 -21.14 21.80 -12.71
N LYS A 580 -20.10 21.53 -13.52
CA LYS A 580 -19.29 20.32 -13.39
C LYS A 580 -18.45 20.33 -12.11
N ASN A 581 -17.86 21.48 -11.78
CA ASN A 581 -17.05 21.64 -10.59
C ASN A 581 -17.89 21.53 -9.31
N LEU A 582 -19.07 22.16 -9.27
CA LEU A 582 -20.03 22.02 -8.17
C LEU A 582 -20.48 20.57 -7.98
N ARG A 583 -20.79 19.83 -9.05
CA ARG A 583 -21.14 18.41 -8.95
C ARG A 583 -20.02 17.55 -8.37
N GLN A 584 -18.77 17.85 -8.73
CA GLN A 584 -17.61 17.15 -8.16
C GLN A 584 -17.38 17.52 -6.71
N PHE A 585 -17.54 18.80 -6.38
CA PHE A 585 -17.43 19.31 -5.02
C PHE A 585 -18.49 18.69 -4.09
N ASN A 586 -19.77 18.71 -4.49
CA ASN A 586 -20.86 18.08 -3.74
C ASN A 586 -20.67 16.57 -3.58
N LYS A 587 -20.14 15.89 -4.60
CA LYS A 587 -19.82 14.46 -4.49
C LYS A 587 -18.72 14.18 -3.47
N LEU A 588 -17.76 15.08 -3.33
CA LEU A 588 -16.65 14.96 -2.38
C LEU A 588 -17.08 15.35 -0.95
N LEU A 589 -17.97 16.31 -0.79
CA LEU A 589 -18.59 16.60 0.50
C LEU A 589 -19.47 15.43 0.96
N GLY A 590 -20.24 14.82 0.05
CA GLY A 590 -21.08 13.65 0.34
C GLY A 590 -20.31 12.36 0.68
N THR A 591 -18.98 12.36 0.64
CA THR A 591 -18.16 11.24 1.14
C THR A 591 -17.78 11.38 2.61
N ILE A 592 -18.03 12.54 3.23
CA ILE A 592 -17.76 12.80 4.65
C ILE A 592 -19.01 12.41 5.44
N ASN A 593 -18.95 11.33 6.21
CA ASN A 593 -20.06 10.91 7.07
C ASN A 593 -19.66 10.86 8.55
N THR A 594 -18.36 10.85 8.84
CA THR A 594 -17.79 10.76 10.18
C THR A 594 -16.62 11.72 10.35
N VAL A 595 -16.30 12.07 11.61
CA VAL A 595 -15.15 12.93 11.95
C VAL A 595 -13.82 12.31 11.47
N SER A 596 -13.73 10.99 11.40
CA SER A 596 -12.55 10.27 10.88
C SER A 596 -12.34 10.37 9.37
N ASP A 597 -13.33 10.83 8.61
CA ASP A 597 -13.23 10.98 7.14
C ASP A 597 -12.56 12.30 6.73
N PHE A 598 -12.48 13.28 7.64
CA PHE A 598 -11.89 14.59 7.39
C PHE A 598 -10.42 14.51 6.91
N PRO A 599 -9.51 13.75 7.56
CA PRO A 599 -8.12 13.67 7.13
C PRO A 599 -7.93 13.07 5.73
N GLU A 600 -8.71 12.04 5.34
CA GLU A 600 -8.51 11.29 4.08
C GLU A 600 -8.72 12.14 2.81
N ILE A 601 -9.51 13.21 2.90
CA ILE A 601 -9.79 14.12 1.77
C ILE A 601 -8.61 15.03 1.47
N PHE A 602 -7.87 15.44 2.49
CA PHE A 602 -6.72 16.34 2.35
C PHE A 602 -5.46 15.59 1.91
N PHE A 603 -5.25 14.33 2.34
CA PHE A 603 -4.05 13.55 2.00
C PHE A 603 -3.95 13.16 0.51
N ASN A 604 -5.06 12.82 -0.15
CA ASN A 604 -5.05 12.24 -1.51
C ASN A 604 -4.70 13.22 -2.65
N ARG A 605 -4.65 14.54 -2.39
CA ARG A 605 -4.36 15.55 -3.42
C ARG A 605 -2.88 15.91 -3.55
N LEU A 606 -2.01 15.36 -2.70
CA LEU A 606 -0.71 15.95 -2.41
C LEU A 606 0.50 15.28 -3.09
N ARG A 607 0.35 14.34 -4.03
CA ARG A 607 1.51 13.73 -4.73
C ARG A 607 1.31 13.63 -6.24
N ARG A 608 1.92 14.54 -7.02
CA ARG A 608 2.09 14.40 -8.47
C ARG A 608 3.55 14.06 -8.78
N GLY A 609 3.86 12.77 -8.89
CA GLY A 609 5.17 12.26 -9.30
C GLY A 609 5.11 11.46 -10.62
N LYS A 610 6.29 10.99 -11.09
CA LYS A 610 6.36 10.02 -12.19
C LYS A 610 5.69 8.72 -11.75
N LEU A 611 4.68 8.29 -12.50
CA LEU A 611 3.90 7.09 -12.17
C LEU A 611 4.69 5.81 -12.44
N ILE A 612 4.48 4.81 -11.60
CA ILE A 612 4.92 3.44 -11.85
C ILE A 612 4.17 2.92 -13.08
N GLY A 613 4.90 2.31 -14.03
CA GLY A 613 4.31 1.65 -15.19
C GLY A 613 3.16 0.73 -14.77
N THR A 614 1.99 0.92 -15.38
CA THR A 614 0.76 0.23 -14.97
C THR A 614 0.70 -1.17 -15.55
N GLN A 615 0.48 -2.16 -14.67
CA GLN A 615 -0.06 -3.43 -15.12
C GLN A 615 -1.48 -3.22 -15.69
N PRO A 616 -1.81 -3.82 -16.85
CA PRO A 616 -3.03 -3.59 -17.58
C PRO A 616 -4.39 -3.41 -16.90
N THR A 617 -4.57 -4.15 -15.80
CA THR A 617 -5.83 -4.31 -15.08
C THR A 617 -6.31 -3.02 -14.45
N SER A 618 -5.39 -2.09 -14.13
CA SER A 618 -5.72 -0.78 -13.57
C SER A 618 -6.14 0.24 -14.65
N LYS A 619 -5.68 0.08 -15.90
CA LYS A 619 -6.08 0.94 -17.03
C LYS A 619 -7.54 0.75 -17.46
N ALA A 620 -8.18 -0.36 -17.09
CA ALA A 620 -9.56 -0.66 -17.48
C ALA A 620 -10.64 0.02 -16.61
N ARG A 621 -10.29 0.67 -15.50
CA ARG A 621 -11.26 1.43 -14.67
C ARG A 621 -11.14 2.96 -14.79
N ARG A 622 -10.17 3.47 -15.54
CA ARG A 622 -9.98 4.91 -15.79
C ARG A 622 -9.76 5.19 -17.28
N THR A 623 -10.79 5.00 -18.10
CA THR A 623 -10.85 5.61 -19.44
C THR A 623 -12.26 6.12 -19.73
N ARG A 624 -12.56 7.34 -19.25
CA ARG A 624 -13.29 8.29 -20.10
C ARG A 624 -12.21 9.08 -20.86
N LYS A 625 -12.27 9.04 -22.18
CA LYS A 625 -11.29 9.66 -23.09
C LYS A 625 -11.27 11.18 -22.87
N ILE A 626 -10.09 11.75 -22.65
CA ILE A 626 -9.74 13.04 -23.23
C ILE A 626 -8.65 12.72 -24.24
N THR A 627 -9.02 12.76 -25.52
CA THR A 627 -8.09 12.73 -26.64
C THR A 627 -7.44 14.10 -26.75
N SER A 628 -6.11 14.14 -26.76
CA SER A 628 -5.33 15.31 -27.16
C SER A 628 -5.57 15.63 -28.63
N GLY A 629 -5.88 16.89 -28.95
CA GLY A 629 -5.99 17.39 -30.30
C GLY A 629 -6.97 18.56 -30.39
N ALA A 630 -6.45 19.75 -30.70
CA ALA A 630 -7.21 20.98 -30.86
C ALA A 630 -8.28 20.85 -31.97
N ASN A 631 -9.54 21.15 -31.63
CA ASN A 631 -10.48 21.98 -32.41
C ASN A 631 -11.81 22.13 -31.66
N ARG A 632 -12.42 23.31 -31.82
CA ARG A 632 -13.60 23.85 -31.12
C ARG A 632 -14.90 23.06 -31.36
N ILE A 633 -15.74 23.01 -30.29
CA ILE A 633 -17.21 23.23 -30.18
C ILE A 633 -18.08 22.55 -31.28
N GLN A 634 -19.03 21.66 -30.98
CA GLN A 634 -20.35 21.98 -30.40
C GLN A 634 -20.95 20.81 -29.61
N SER A 635 -21.50 21.15 -28.45
CA SER A 635 -22.37 20.35 -27.61
C SER A 635 -23.79 20.32 -28.18
N GLY A 636 -24.24 19.14 -28.61
CA GLY A 636 -25.65 18.79 -28.80
C GLY A 636 -25.88 17.37 -28.29
N ARG A 637 -27.04 17.13 -27.67
CA ARG A 637 -27.47 15.80 -27.20
C ARG A 637 -27.82 14.94 -28.42
N PRO A 638 -27.31 13.70 -28.58
CA PRO A 638 -27.78 12.83 -29.66
C PRO A 638 -29.28 12.56 -29.47
N SER A 639 -30.03 12.58 -30.57
CA SER A 639 -31.44 12.20 -30.60
C SER A 639 -31.62 10.72 -30.25
N ASN A 640 -32.80 10.36 -29.71
CA ASN A 640 -33.15 9.00 -29.30
C ASN A 640 -33.22 7.98 -30.46
N MET A 641 -32.80 8.34 -31.69
CA MET A 641 -32.83 7.44 -32.86
C MET A 641 -31.48 6.83 -33.25
N GLU A 642 -30.36 7.14 -32.59
CA GLU A 642 -29.10 6.42 -32.82
C GLU A 642 -28.96 5.17 -31.92
N ASN A 643 -29.90 4.23 -32.03
CA ASN A 643 -29.83 2.94 -31.33
C ASN A 643 -29.32 1.78 -32.19
N CYS A 644 -28.76 2.05 -33.37
CA CYS A 644 -28.18 1.02 -34.21
C CYS A 644 -26.73 1.36 -34.57
N ILE A 645 -25.82 0.39 -34.33
CA ILE A 645 -24.44 0.32 -34.82
C ILE A 645 -23.38 1.13 -34.04
N LYS A 646 -23.15 0.77 -32.77
CA LYS A 646 -21.79 0.85 -32.17
C LYS A 646 -21.51 -0.41 -31.34
N GLN A 647 -20.85 -1.40 -31.95
CA GLN A 647 -20.26 -2.53 -31.22
C GLN A 647 -19.33 -2.00 -30.13
N LYS A 648 -19.78 -2.05 -28.88
CA LYS A 648 -18.96 -1.79 -27.69
C LYS A 648 -17.83 -2.82 -27.69
N LYS A 649 -16.59 -2.41 -28.01
CA LYS A 649 -15.38 -3.20 -27.72
C LYS A 649 -15.34 -3.43 -26.20
N LYS A 650 -15.85 -4.57 -25.73
CA LYS A 650 -15.76 -5.01 -24.33
C LYS A 650 -14.29 -4.95 -23.91
N ALA A 651 -13.99 -4.26 -22.80
CA ALA A 651 -12.64 -4.22 -22.25
C ALA A 651 -12.14 -5.66 -22.05
N LYS A 652 -10.94 -6.00 -22.57
CA LYS A 652 -10.33 -7.32 -22.38
C LYS A 652 -10.22 -7.62 -20.89
N ILE A 653 -10.99 -8.60 -20.41
CA ILE A 653 -10.88 -9.12 -19.04
C ILE A 653 -9.54 -9.83 -18.94
N ARG A 654 -8.64 -9.33 -18.09
CA ARG A 654 -7.28 -9.87 -17.93
C ARG A 654 -7.25 -11.02 -16.93
N CYS A 655 -8.00 -12.07 -17.22
CA CYS A 655 -8.02 -13.29 -16.42
C CYS A 655 -7.49 -14.43 -17.30
N LEU A 656 -6.45 -15.14 -16.83
CA LEU A 656 -5.87 -16.26 -17.59
C LEU A 656 -6.91 -17.33 -17.90
N GLY A 657 -7.77 -17.67 -16.93
CA GLY A 657 -8.87 -18.62 -17.15
C GLY A 657 -9.83 -18.16 -18.26
N THR A 658 -10.24 -16.90 -18.25
CA THR A 658 -11.09 -16.31 -19.30
C THR A 658 -10.39 -16.26 -20.65
N ASN A 659 -9.08 -16.02 -20.68
CA ASN A 659 -8.30 -16.00 -21.92
C ASN A 659 -8.15 -17.39 -22.53
N ILE A 660 -7.91 -18.41 -21.69
CA ILE A 660 -7.89 -19.82 -22.10
C ILE A 660 -9.27 -20.23 -22.62
N ALA A 661 -10.34 -19.93 -21.88
CA ALA A 661 -11.72 -20.27 -22.26
C ALA A 661 -12.14 -19.63 -23.59
N ASN A 662 -11.74 -18.39 -23.84
CA ASN A 662 -12.03 -17.68 -25.09
C ASN A 662 -10.98 -17.92 -26.19
N ASN A 663 -9.97 -18.74 -25.94
CA ASN A 663 -8.84 -18.99 -26.84
C ASN A 663 -8.22 -17.69 -27.41
N VAL A 664 -7.87 -16.76 -26.52
CA VAL A 664 -7.26 -15.47 -26.86
C VAL A 664 -5.90 -15.30 -26.17
N PRO A 665 -4.97 -14.53 -26.76
CA PRO A 665 -3.67 -14.33 -26.17
C PRO A 665 -3.81 -13.61 -24.84
N HIS A 666 -3.06 -14.06 -23.84
CA HIS A 666 -2.89 -13.29 -22.63
C HIS A 666 -1.96 -12.12 -22.93
N THR A 667 -2.49 -10.90 -22.88
CA THR A 667 -1.67 -9.68 -23.04
C THR A 667 -0.53 -9.67 -22.02
N LYS A 668 0.70 -9.35 -22.44
CA LYS A 668 1.87 -9.18 -21.56
C LYS A 668 1.49 -8.44 -20.27
N SER A 669 1.89 -9.02 -19.15
CA SER A 669 2.03 -8.34 -17.87
C SER A 669 3.50 -8.09 -17.58
N HIS A 670 4.33 -7.75 -18.56
CA HIS A 670 5.69 -7.27 -18.32
C HIS A 670 6.01 -6.20 -19.36
#